data_AF-A0A537RFX1-F1
#
_entry.id   AF-A0A537RFX1-F1
#
_cell.length_a   1.000
_cell.length_b   1.000
_cell.length_c   1.000
_cell.angle_alpha   90.00
_cell.angle_beta   90.00
_cell.angle_gamma   90.00
#
_symmetry.space_group_name_H-M   'P 1'
#
loop_
_entity.id
_entity.type
_entity.pdbx_description
1 polymer ?
#
loop_
_entity_poly.entity_id
_entity_poly.type
_entity_poly.pdbx_seq_one_letter_code
_entity_poly.pdbx_strand_id
1 'polypeptide(L)'
;MVSTPVVDIEVDPLDERRRRRRVLLRIGIPLGGVALMIATILLIAFYADRANRDGALALSDDLLATLEQRIGIEVSAYLEPAARAVRILRDTLHDGALGDQLPLVETFASSLLREIPQIANLNFADENGNFVLVRGGRDGGIDVKLVENAPGPRRVIWIHRNTAGDEIGREEDPTDAYDPRTRPWYVGALANDQLFWTGIYIFFSQRVPGITASAKYRDASGRLYLFGVDITLDALSRFLGSLEIGRTGRAVIMDDTGELIAAPTGSATLREINQEPAAPRVDELGDEVLTHAYDRFRIEGAGHRVIEVGGHRYISAVTPITSVGRNWSTMIVVPEDDFIGFVASNNRKALWMSLVIVAVTTFLASLLVRQGLRADRGARLLLERQSAITRQSGAFASLASNASLFDPARSLPSRTLTETLADVTGARRASIWTLRGGGRILLCEDSFDRETNGHVEGLELHRDELPGLFRHLLGGEEIEAADAAGDRRTVGLNRVLSAFGSRALLVVPVRRDDRVVGSVWLEDAPGIEGSRDFVRAVANMMALRIADTSIAPVAREPSAIAKLITVPVDVARNFTADLRPAAIDPSALHAEIFPGMAVMVLRFTSAVAMGVRISGIPRSISDEIACGLQQIATDNGIPYLKLAGYEIVAAAGFQPAESSAATVIADMALVVRDRCTALFEESKHSYEFQIGIDCSLAFGGAVGNEPRVFNLWGDAVHIAGAMAASALPGTVQATEAAYQRLRQHFLFRSRGSFYLPHVGEARTFVLAGRL
;
A
#
# COMPACT_ATOMS: atom_id res chain seq x y z
N MET A 1 -8.38 36.86 8.73
CA MET A 1 -9.75 37.09 8.19
C MET A 1 -10.45 35.76 8.16
N VAL A 2 -11.43 35.57 9.06
CA VAL A 2 -12.20 34.32 9.17
C VAL A 2 -13.35 34.43 8.17
N SER A 3 -13.24 33.71 7.07
CA SER A 3 -14.27 33.55 6.05
C SER A 3 -15.42 32.70 6.63
N THR A 4 -16.57 33.34 6.83
CA THR A 4 -17.84 32.67 7.16
C THR A 4 -18.28 31.79 6.00
N PRO A 5 -18.57 30.49 6.22
CA PRO A 5 -19.02 29.60 5.17
C PRO A 5 -20.47 29.92 4.78
N VAL A 6 -20.70 30.04 3.48
CA VAL A 6 -22.03 30.14 2.86
C VAL A 6 -22.81 28.86 3.20
N VAL A 7 -23.94 29.02 3.87
CA VAL A 7 -24.86 27.91 4.21
C VAL A 7 -25.83 27.74 3.05
N ASP A 8 -25.78 26.58 2.41
CA ASP A 8 -26.69 26.13 1.37
C ASP A 8 -28.04 25.76 2.00
N ILE A 9 -29.13 26.42 1.59
CA ILE A 9 -30.43 26.40 2.29
C ILE A 9 -31.29 25.17 1.93
N GLU A 10 -30.85 24.34 0.97
CA GLU A 10 -31.58 23.14 0.52
C GLU A 10 -31.23 21.85 1.29
N VAL A 11 -30.25 21.87 2.21
CA VAL A 11 -29.79 20.66 2.92
C VAL A 11 -30.20 20.70 4.39
N ASP A 12 -31.07 19.77 4.83
CA ASP A 12 -31.45 19.63 6.25
C ASP A 12 -30.19 19.32 7.11
N PRO A 13 -29.79 20.23 8.02
CA PRO A 13 -28.59 20.08 8.84
C PRO A 13 -28.64 18.87 9.80
N LEU A 14 -29.83 18.34 10.10
CA LEU A 14 -29.97 17.12 10.91
C LEU A 14 -29.63 15.86 10.11
N ASP A 15 -29.94 15.83 8.81
CA ASP A 15 -29.63 14.69 7.96
C ASP A 15 -28.16 14.63 7.58
N GLU A 16 -27.50 15.79 7.39
CA GLU A 16 -26.06 15.81 7.16
C GLU A 16 -25.27 15.36 8.40
N ARG A 17 -25.71 15.76 9.61
CA ARG A 17 -25.15 15.25 10.88
C ARG A 17 -25.37 13.75 11.05
N ARG A 18 -26.56 13.23 10.73
CA ARG A 18 -26.84 11.79 10.78
C ARG A 18 -25.99 11.00 9.79
N ARG A 19 -25.78 11.54 8.59
CA ARG A 19 -24.93 10.95 7.54
C ARG A 19 -23.46 10.90 7.95
N ARG A 20 -22.92 12.01 8.46
CA ARG A 20 -21.54 12.06 9.00
C ARG A 20 -21.37 11.10 10.18
N ARG A 21 -22.35 11.04 11.10
CA ARG A 21 -22.31 10.13 12.26
C ARG A 21 -22.35 8.65 11.86
N ARG A 22 -23.11 8.27 10.82
CA ARG A 22 -23.10 6.89 10.29
C ARG A 22 -21.77 6.51 9.64
N VAL A 23 -21.19 7.43 8.85
CA VAL A 23 -19.88 7.20 8.22
C VAL A 23 -18.79 7.07 9.28
N LEU A 24 -18.79 7.96 10.28
CA LEU A 24 -17.82 7.95 11.37
C LEU A 24 -17.96 6.70 12.26
N LEU A 25 -19.18 6.26 12.57
CA LEU A 25 -19.41 5.05 13.35
C LEU A 25 -19.06 3.77 12.57
N ARG A 26 -19.35 3.68 11.27
CA ARG A 26 -19.13 2.45 10.50
C ARG A 26 -17.72 2.31 9.91
N ILE A 27 -17.01 3.41 9.66
CA ILE A 27 -15.64 3.39 9.13
C ILE A 27 -14.63 3.69 10.25
N GLY A 28 -14.93 4.66 11.11
CA GLY A 28 -14.03 5.08 12.18
C GLY A 28 -13.86 4.06 13.30
N ILE A 29 -14.92 3.34 13.70
CA ILE A 29 -14.81 2.33 14.77
C ILE A 29 -13.90 1.15 14.35
N PRO A 30 -14.07 0.52 13.16
CA PRO A 30 -13.18 -0.57 12.73
C PRO A 30 -11.73 -0.10 12.58
N LEU A 31 -11.49 1.06 11.98
CA LEU A 31 -10.14 1.61 11.81
C LEU A 31 -9.49 1.97 13.15
N GLY A 32 -10.25 2.58 14.06
CA GLY A 32 -9.79 2.87 15.42
C GLY A 32 -9.48 1.59 16.21
N GLY A 33 -10.29 0.55 16.05
CA GLY A 33 -10.04 -0.76 16.66
C GLY A 33 -8.78 -1.43 16.13
N VAL A 34 -8.52 -1.38 14.83
CA VAL A 34 -7.26 -1.88 14.22
C VAL A 34 -6.07 -1.08 14.74
N ALA A 35 -6.16 0.25 14.76
CA ALA A 35 -5.08 1.12 15.24
C ALA A 35 -4.76 0.87 16.72
N LEU A 36 -5.79 0.74 17.57
CA LEU A 36 -5.61 0.40 18.97
C LEU A 36 -4.96 -0.98 19.13
N MET A 37 -5.39 -1.98 18.35
CA MET A 37 -4.81 -3.32 18.40
C MET A 37 -3.34 -3.32 17.97
N ILE A 38 -2.98 -2.61 16.91
CA ILE A 38 -1.58 -2.43 16.49
C ILE A 38 -0.77 -1.78 17.62
N ALA A 39 -1.30 -0.73 18.24
CA ALA A 39 -0.64 -0.07 19.36
C ALA A 39 -0.45 -1.01 20.56
N THR A 40 -1.45 -1.82 20.91
CA THR A 40 -1.33 -2.83 21.97
C THR A 40 -0.32 -3.91 21.63
N ILE A 41 -0.29 -4.42 20.40
CA ILE A 41 0.68 -5.42 19.94
C ILE A 41 2.10 -4.85 20.00
N LEU A 42 2.32 -3.62 19.53
CA LEU A 42 3.63 -2.96 19.61
C LEU A 42 4.06 -2.72 21.06
N LEU A 43 3.12 -2.33 21.93
CA LEU A 43 3.40 -2.17 23.35
C LEU A 43 3.78 -3.49 24.02
N ILE A 44 3.05 -4.58 23.74
CA ILE A 44 3.36 -5.91 24.25
C ILE A 44 4.71 -6.39 23.70
N ALA A 45 4.98 -6.21 22.41
CA ALA A 45 6.26 -6.59 21.80
C ALA A 45 7.43 -5.81 22.41
N PHE A 46 7.27 -4.51 22.62
CA PHE A 46 8.27 -3.67 23.28
C PHE A 46 8.47 -4.06 24.75
N TYR A 47 7.38 -4.29 25.48
CA TYR A 47 7.44 -4.74 26.87
C TYR A 47 8.09 -6.13 26.98
N ALA A 48 7.73 -7.07 26.09
CA ALA A 48 8.30 -8.40 26.05
C ALA A 48 9.80 -8.38 25.71
N ASP A 49 10.23 -7.56 24.74
CA ASP A 49 11.65 -7.41 24.42
C ASP A 49 12.44 -6.87 25.61
N ARG A 50 11.90 -5.83 26.28
CA ARG A 50 12.52 -5.25 27.47
C ARG A 50 12.54 -6.20 28.66
N ALA A 51 11.40 -6.81 28.98
CA ALA A 51 11.27 -7.76 30.09
C ALA A 51 12.12 -9.02 29.86
N ASN A 52 12.22 -9.50 28.61
CA ASN A 52 13.08 -10.63 28.27
C ASN A 52 14.58 -10.26 28.35
N ARG A 53 14.98 -9.04 27.97
CA ARG A 53 16.37 -8.57 28.12
C ARG A 53 16.75 -8.39 29.60
N ASP A 54 15.91 -7.71 30.36
CA ASP A 54 16.13 -7.47 31.78
C ASP A 54 16.09 -8.79 32.56
N GLY A 55 15.15 -9.68 32.22
CA GLY A 55 15.04 -11.03 32.78
C GLY A 55 16.18 -11.96 32.38
N ALA A 56 16.70 -11.86 31.15
CA ALA A 56 17.86 -12.62 30.72
C ALA A 56 19.13 -12.18 31.46
N LEU A 57 19.32 -10.88 31.71
CA LEU A 57 20.47 -10.38 32.47
C LEU A 57 20.41 -10.81 33.95
N ALA A 58 19.23 -10.73 34.58
CA ALA A 58 19.05 -11.19 35.97
C ALA A 58 19.20 -12.71 36.12
N LEU A 59 18.68 -13.49 35.15
CA LEU A 59 18.86 -14.93 35.12
C LEU A 59 20.32 -15.31 34.83
N SER A 60 21.01 -14.51 34.01
CA SER A 60 22.43 -14.72 33.70
C SER A 60 23.28 -14.62 34.96
N ASP A 61 23.13 -13.60 35.80
CA ASP A 61 23.98 -13.48 36.99
C ASP A 61 23.80 -14.64 38.00
N ASP A 62 22.57 -15.07 38.26
CA ASP A 62 22.30 -16.17 39.19
C ASP A 62 22.72 -17.54 38.63
N LEU A 63 22.45 -17.77 37.33
CA LEU A 63 22.94 -18.97 36.63
C LEU A 63 24.47 -18.99 36.56
N LEU A 64 25.12 -17.85 36.35
CA LEU A 64 26.57 -17.77 36.28
C LEU A 64 27.23 -18.00 37.63
N ALA A 65 26.70 -17.41 38.70
CA ALA A 65 27.16 -17.71 40.05
C ALA A 65 26.95 -19.20 40.39
N THR A 66 25.84 -19.79 39.95
CA THR A 66 25.56 -21.22 40.12
C THR A 66 26.53 -22.10 39.31
N LEU A 67 26.80 -21.74 38.05
CA LEU A 67 27.76 -22.44 37.20
C LEU A 67 29.17 -22.33 37.74
N GLU A 68 29.57 -21.14 38.19
CA GLU A 68 30.84 -20.88 38.84
C GLU A 68 31.03 -21.80 40.05
N GLN A 69 30.06 -21.80 40.96
CA GLN A 69 30.08 -22.63 42.16
C GLN A 69 30.08 -24.13 41.82
N ARG A 70 29.23 -24.56 40.87
CA ARG A 70 29.13 -25.96 40.44
C ARG A 70 30.43 -26.46 39.86
N ILE A 71 31.04 -25.72 38.93
CA ILE A 71 32.28 -26.12 38.27
C ILE A 71 33.43 -26.12 39.28
N GLY A 72 33.51 -25.12 40.17
CA GLY A 72 34.49 -25.11 41.26
C GLY A 72 34.38 -26.35 42.18
N ILE A 73 33.15 -26.77 42.49
CA ILE A 73 32.89 -28.00 43.26
C ILE A 73 33.30 -29.24 42.46
N GLU A 74 32.93 -29.36 41.19
CA GLU A 74 33.25 -30.53 40.36
C GLU A 74 34.77 -30.68 40.16
N VAL A 75 35.48 -29.58 39.86
CA VAL A 75 36.95 -29.59 39.73
C VAL A 75 37.61 -29.95 41.05
N SER A 76 37.15 -29.37 42.16
CA SER A 76 37.67 -29.71 43.48
C SER A 76 37.41 -31.18 43.82
N ALA A 77 36.20 -31.69 43.55
CA ALA A 77 35.82 -33.08 43.79
C ALA A 77 36.62 -34.07 42.92
N TYR A 78 37.11 -33.64 41.76
CA TYR A 78 38.00 -34.43 40.91
C TYR A 78 39.44 -34.47 41.45
N LEU A 79 39.98 -33.37 41.98
CA LEU A 79 41.37 -33.32 42.47
C LEU A 79 41.51 -33.86 43.91
N GLU A 80 40.48 -33.66 44.73
CA GLU A 80 40.52 -33.97 46.16
C GLU A 80 40.79 -35.45 46.51
N PRO A 81 40.28 -36.46 45.78
CA PRO A 81 40.60 -37.86 46.04
C PRO A 81 42.10 -38.18 46.02
N ALA A 82 42.86 -37.61 45.07
CA ALA A 82 44.32 -37.78 45.04
C ALA A 82 44.99 -37.09 46.24
N ALA A 83 44.57 -35.86 46.58
CA ALA A 83 45.05 -35.15 47.76
C ALA A 83 44.74 -35.89 49.08
N ARG A 84 43.57 -36.53 49.19
CA ARG A 84 43.21 -37.37 50.33
C ARG A 84 44.04 -38.65 50.37
N ALA A 85 44.22 -39.31 49.23
CA ALA A 85 45.03 -40.52 49.15
C ALA A 85 46.46 -40.30 49.61
N VAL A 86 47.11 -39.20 49.19
CA VAL A 86 48.46 -38.83 49.66
C VAL A 86 48.49 -38.63 51.17
N ARG A 87 47.50 -37.93 51.74
CA ARG A 87 47.41 -37.71 53.19
C ARG A 87 47.21 -39.01 53.97
N ILE A 88 46.31 -39.87 53.52
CA ILE A 88 46.08 -41.20 54.13
C ILE A 88 47.36 -42.03 54.06
N LEU A 89 48.02 -42.06 52.90
CA LEU A 89 49.25 -42.80 52.71
C LEU A 89 50.36 -42.30 53.65
N ARG A 90 50.54 -40.98 53.71
CA ARG A 90 51.48 -40.29 54.60
C ARG A 90 51.23 -40.60 56.08
N ASP A 91 49.97 -40.65 56.49
CA ASP A 91 49.58 -40.84 57.90
C ASP A 91 49.47 -42.32 58.29
N THR A 92 49.44 -43.24 57.33
CA THR A 92 49.32 -44.69 57.57
C THR A 92 50.67 -45.39 57.45
N LEU A 93 51.45 -45.05 56.42
CA LEU A 93 52.73 -45.68 56.16
C LEU A 93 53.83 -45.00 56.95
N HIS A 94 54.45 -45.79 57.83
CA HIS A 94 55.57 -45.40 58.67
C HIS A 94 56.81 -46.22 58.29
N ASP A 95 57.83 -46.22 59.14
CA ASP A 95 59.09 -46.93 58.94
C ASP A 95 58.86 -48.38 58.42
N GLY A 96 59.47 -48.74 57.28
CA GLY A 96 59.32 -50.06 56.64
C GLY A 96 58.47 -50.13 55.36
N ALA A 97 57.91 -49.01 54.87
CA ALA A 97 57.11 -48.94 53.63
C ALA A 97 57.82 -49.42 52.34
N LEU A 98 59.15 -49.33 52.29
CA LEU A 98 60.00 -49.84 51.20
C LEU A 98 60.53 -51.27 51.43
N GLY A 99 60.17 -51.90 52.55
CA GLY A 99 60.58 -53.24 52.96
C GLY A 99 59.38 -54.06 53.42
N ASP A 100 59.28 -54.32 54.72
CA ASP A 100 58.26 -55.23 55.30
C ASP A 100 56.81 -54.80 55.04
N GLN A 101 56.54 -53.51 54.83
CA GLN A 101 55.19 -53.00 54.58
C GLN A 101 54.87 -52.85 53.09
N LEU A 102 55.77 -53.22 52.16
CA LEU A 102 55.51 -53.12 50.72
C LEU A 102 54.21 -53.83 50.28
N PRO A 103 53.85 -55.04 50.76
CA PRO A 103 52.58 -55.67 50.41
C PRO A 103 51.34 -54.86 50.84
N LEU A 104 51.44 -54.10 51.94
CA LEU A 104 50.37 -53.19 52.38
C LEU A 104 50.25 -51.99 51.44
N VAL A 105 51.38 -51.41 51.01
CA VAL A 105 51.41 -50.33 50.02
C VAL A 105 50.77 -50.78 48.71
N GLU A 106 51.11 -51.97 48.24
CA GLU A 106 50.58 -52.55 47.02
C GLU A 106 49.07 -52.81 47.11
N THR A 107 48.60 -53.37 48.23
CA THR A 107 47.16 -53.63 48.46
C THR A 107 46.36 -52.32 48.54
N PHE A 108 46.91 -51.31 49.20
CA PHE A 108 46.31 -49.99 49.24
C PHE A 108 46.27 -49.37 47.84
N ALA A 109 47.39 -49.39 47.12
CA ALA A 109 47.50 -48.84 45.78
C ALA A 109 46.58 -49.56 44.79
N SER A 110 46.47 -50.89 44.84
CA SER A 110 45.57 -51.66 43.97
C SER A 110 44.10 -51.29 44.23
N SER A 111 43.73 -51.10 45.50
CA SER A 111 42.38 -50.68 45.87
C SER A 111 42.11 -49.25 45.39
N LEU A 112 43.06 -48.35 45.60
CA LEU A 112 42.98 -46.95 45.19
C LEU A 112 42.84 -46.81 43.66
N LEU A 113 43.71 -47.48 42.90
CA LEU A 113 43.73 -47.44 41.44
C LEU A 113 42.45 -48.05 40.82
N ARG A 114 41.82 -49.00 41.51
CA ARG A 114 40.56 -49.62 41.07
C ARG A 114 39.34 -48.74 41.35
N GLU A 115 39.29 -48.12 42.53
CA GLU A 115 38.12 -47.32 42.96
C GLU A 115 38.17 -45.87 42.47
N ILE A 116 39.37 -45.34 42.18
CA ILE A 116 39.57 -43.93 41.82
C ILE A 116 40.30 -43.86 40.46
N PRO A 117 39.56 -43.96 39.34
CA PRO A 117 40.15 -44.12 38.01
C PRO A 117 40.92 -42.89 37.50
N GLN A 118 40.78 -41.72 38.14
CA GLN A 118 41.60 -40.55 37.80
C GLN A 118 43.05 -40.68 38.28
N ILE A 119 43.34 -41.59 39.21
CA ILE A 119 44.68 -41.80 39.73
C ILE A 119 45.43 -42.75 38.79
N ALA A 120 46.57 -42.28 38.27
CA ALA A 120 47.39 -43.02 37.33
C ALA A 120 48.44 -43.89 38.04
N ASN A 121 49.15 -43.30 39.00
CA ASN A 121 50.19 -43.96 39.78
C ASN A 121 50.15 -43.51 41.23
N LEU A 122 50.68 -44.37 42.09
CA LEU A 122 51.09 -44.05 43.45
C LEU A 122 52.62 -44.16 43.52
N ASN A 123 53.24 -43.15 44.12
CA ASN A 123 54.68 -42.97 44.22
C ASN A 123 55.09 -42.88 45.67
N PHE A 124 56.20 -43.51 46.02
CA PHE A 124 56.79 -43.46 47.35
C PHE A 124 58.31 -43.39 47.23
N ALA A 125 58.96 -42.48 47.94
CA ALA A 125 60.41 -42.38 47.98
C ALA A 125 60.95 -42.03 49.36
N ASP A 126 62.23 -42.33 49.60
CA ASP A 126 62.98 -41.86 50.75
C ASP A 126 64.13 -40.91 50.36
N GLU A 127 64.83 -40.38 51.36
CA GLU A 127 65.98 -39.47 51.18
C GLU A 127 67.21 -40.11 50.50
N ASN A 128 67.31 -41.44 50.52
CA ASN A 128 68.38 -42.18 49.84
C ASN A 128 68.07 -42.40 48.35
N GLY A 129 66.86 -42.05 47.91
CA GLY A 129 66.38 -42.25 46.55
C GLY A 129 65.84 -43.66 46.31
N ASN A 130 65.60 -44.45 47.35
CA ASN A 130 64.82 -45.68 47.20
C ASN A 130 63.39 -45.29 46.80
N PHE A 131 62.77 -46.06 45.91
CA PHE A 131 61.50 -45.67 45.29
C PHE A 131 60.59 -46.85 45.00
N VAL A 132 59.29 -46.65 45.21
CA VAL A 132 58.21 -47.52 44.74
C VAL A 132 57.27 -46.72 43.85
N LEU A 133 56.97 -47.25 42.67
CA LEU A 133 55.83 -46.82 41.87
C LEU A 133 54.87 -47.98 41.71
N VAL A 134 53.59 -47.76 41.97
CA VAL A 134 52.51 -48.70 41.69
C VAL A 134 51.58 -48.08 40.67
N ARG A 135 51.31 -48.81 39.58
CA ARG A 135 50.42 -48.38 38.50
C ARG A 135 49.48 -49.51 38.07
N GLY A 136 48.45 -49.16 37.31
CA GLY A 136 47.60 -50.16 36.66
C GLY A 136 48.39 -51.04 35.69
N GLY A 137 48.25 -52.36 35.84
CA GLY A 137 48.86 -53.37 34.98
C GLY A 137 47.84 -53.97 34.00
N ARG A 138 48.18 -55.10 33.36
CA ARG A 138 47.28 -55.81 32.44
C ARG A 138 46.12 -56.47 33.20
N ASP A 139 44.97 -56.59 32.54
CA ASP A 139 43.77 -57.32 33.02
C ASP A 139 43.28 -56.89 34.43
N GLY A 140 43.48 -55.63 34.81
CA GLY A 140 43.08 -55.08 36.11
C GLY A 140 44.01 -55.40 37.28
N GLY A 141 45.18 -55.99 36.98
CA GLY A 141 46.29 -56.16 37.92
C GLY A 141 47.09 -54.86 38.15
N ILE A 142 48.26 -54.98 38.77
CA ILE A 142 49.16 -53.85 39.03
C ILE A 142 50.58 -54.15 38.56
N ASP A 143 51.29 -53.11 38.11
CA ASP A 143 52.73 -53.13 37.91
C ASP A 143 53.39 -52.33 39.03
N VAL A 144 54.44 -52.90 39.62
CA VAL A 144 55.23 -52.28 40.70
C VAL A 144 56.67 -52.10 40.24
N LYS A 145 57.16 -50.86 40.24
CA LYS A 145 58.56 -50.54 40.03
C LYS A 145 59.22 -50.27 41.37
N LEU A 146 60.33 -50.95 41.63
CA LEU A 146 61.19 -50.74 42.79
C LEU A 146 62.53 -50.18 42.31
N VAL A 147 63.03 -49.14 42.97
CA VAL A 147 64.41 -48.67 42.84
C VAL A 147 65.07 -48.77 44.20
N GLU A 148 66.11 -49.58 44.30
CA GLU A 148 66.92 -49.75 45.51
C GLU A 148 68.27 -49.04 45.28
N ASN A 149 68.67 -48.11 46.14
CA ASN A 149 69.91 -47.33 46.05
C ASN A 149 70.83 -47.51 47.27
N ALA A 150 70.29 -47.75 48.47
CA ALA A 150 71.05 -48.03 49.67
C ALA A 150 70.29 -49.02 50.58
N PRO A 151 70.95 -49.93 51.31
CA PRO A 151 72.40 -50.05 51.55
C PRO A 151 73.18 -50.89 50.50
N GLY A 152 72.54 -51.37 49.43
CA GLY A 152 73.15 -52.22 48.38
C GLY A 152 73.49 -51.50 47.07
N PRO A 153 73.98 -52.22 46.04
CA PRO A 153 74.16 -51.66 44.71
C PRO A 153 72.80 -51.26 44.10
N ARG A 154 72.81 -50.24 43.23
CA ARG A 154 71.59 -49.75 42.60
C ARG A 154 70.90 -50.85 41.79
N ARG A 155 69.62 -51.11 42.07
CA ARG A 155 68.79 -52.08 41.33
C ARG A 155 67.44 -51.46 40.98
N VAL A 156 66.96 -51.75 39.78
CA VAL A 156 65.61 -51.37 39.34
C VAL A 156 64.88 -52.65 38.96
N ILE A 157 63.78 -52.92 39.64
CA ILE A 157 63.01 -54.14 39.50
C ILE A 157 61.57 -53.76 39.13
N TRP A 158 61.01 -54.42 38.12
CA TRP A 158 59.58 -54.40 37.83
C TRP A 158 58.96 -55.72 38.24
N ILE A 159 57.81 -55.64 38.90
CA ILE A 159 57.00 -56.77 39.35
C ILE A 159 55.60 -56.60 38.80
N HIS A 160 55.11 -57.60 38.07
CA HIS A 160 53.76 -57.64 37.51
C HIS A 160 52.89 -58.54 38.37
N ARG A 161 51.72 -58.04 38.78
CA ARG A 161 50.77 -58.79 39.60
C ARG A 161 49.38 -58.84 38.98
N ASN A 162 48.69 -59.96 39.19
CA ASN A 162 47.30 -60.13 38.77
C ASN A 162 46.31 -59.45 39.74
N THR A 163 45.00 -59.59 39.50
CA THR A 163 43.92 -59.01 40.33
C THR A 163 43.81 -59.63 41.73
N ALA A 164 44.35 -60.83 41.94
CA ALA A 164 44.41 -61.52 43.23
C ALA A 164 45.65 -61.12 44.07
N GLY A 165 46.59 -60.38 43.47
CA GLY A 165 47.84 -59.95 44.10
C GLY A 165 49.01 -60.92 43.90
N ASP A 166 48.85 -61.98 43.11
CA ASP A 166 49.93 -62.92 42.82
C ASP A 166 50.91 -62.34 41.80
N GLU A 167 52.21 -62.55 42.01
CA GLU A 167 53.26 -62.21 41.06
C GLU A 167 53.19 -63.12 39.81
N ILE A 168 53.03 -62.51 38.64
CA ILE A 168 52.97 -63.19 37.34
C ILE A 168 54.23 -62.97 36.50
N GLY A 169 55.09 -62.04 36.89
CA GLY A 169 56.35 -61.77 36.22
C GLY A 169 57.21 -60.76 36.97
N ARG A 170 58.53 -60.88 36.82
CA ARG A 170 59.51 -59.97 37.39
C ARG A 170 60.67 -59.77 36.42
N GLU A 171 61.10 -58.53 36.25
CA GLU A 171 62.23 -58.16 35.41
C GLU A 171 63.13 -57.13 36.10
N GLU A 172 64.43 -57.14 35.80
CA GLU A 172 65.37 -56.11 36.24
C GLU A 172 65.80 -55.26 35.05
N ASP A 173 65.75 -53.94 35.21
CA ASP A 173 66.20 -52.98 34.19
C ASP A 173 67.37 -52.14 34.73
N PRO A 174 68.62 -52.62 34.59
CA PRO A 174 69.79 -51.89 35.07
C PRO A 174 70.04 -50.57 34.30
N THR A 175 69.38 -50.35 33.15
CA THR A 175 69.57 -49.16 32.30
C THR A 175 68.61 -48.02 32.64
N ASP A 176 67.53 -48.30 33.36
CA ASP A 176 66.58 -47.29 33.82
C ASP A 176 67.30 -46.29 34.75
N ALA A 177 67.40 -45.03 34.34
CA ALA A 177 68.13 -43.99 35.06
C ALA A 177 67.26 -43.15 36.02
N TYR A 178 66.05 -43.62 36.37
CA TYR A 178 65.15 -42.86 37.23
C TYR A 178 65.75 -42.60 38.61
N ASP A 179 65.69 -41.32 39.04
CA ASP A 179 65.99 -40.87 40.40
C ASP A 179 64.83 -39.97 40.88
N PRO A 180 64.07 -40.37 41.92
CA PRO A 180 62.94 -39.57 42.42
C PRO A 180 63.38 -38.18 42.92
N ARG A 181 64.60 -38.03 43.44
CA ARG A 181 65.07 -36.79 44.10
C ARG A 181 65.22 -35.60 43.15
N THR A 182 65.34 -35.89 41.86
CA THR A 182 65.43 -34.89 40.80
C THR A 182 64.05 -34.48 40.25
N ARG A 183 62.98 -35.15 40.67
CA ARG A 183 61.65 -34.98 40.07
C ARG A 183 60.88 -33.84 40.74
N PRO A 184 60.05 -33.09 39.99
CA PRO A 184 59.29 -31.96 40.54
C PRO A 184 58.43 -32.30 41.77
N TRP A 185 57.82 -33.49 41.79
CA TRP A 185 56.98 -33.92 42.92
C TRP A 185 57.78 -34.12 44.21
N TYR A 186 59.00 -34.66 44.10
CA TYR A 186 59.88 -34.88 45.24
C TYR A 186 60.42 -33.55 45.75
N VAL A 187 61.01 -32.75 44.85
CA VAL A 187 61.58 -31.44 45.19
C VAL A 187 60.52 -30.52 45.81
N GLY A 188 59.31 -30.53 45.23
CA GLY A 188 58.20 -29.75 45.72
C GLY A 188 57.68 -30.19 47.08
N ALA A 189 57.47 -31.49 47.30
CA ALA A 189 57.09 -32.00 48.62
C ALA A 189 58.18 -31.81 49.66
N LEU A 190 59.47 -31.84 49.30
CA LEU A 190 60.57 -31.53 50.21
C LEU A 190 60.50 -30.08 50.71
N ALA A 191 60.23 -29.14 49.80
CA ALA A 191 60.16 -27.70 50.08
C ALA A 191 58.91 -27.26 50.86
N ASN A 192 57.85 -28.10 50.90
CA ASN A 192 56.56 -27.74 51.49
C ASN A 192 56.18 -28.68 52.65
N ASP A 193 55.73 -28.13 53.78
CA ASP A 193 55.30 -28.93 54.93
C ASP A 193 53.87 -29.49 54.79
N GLN A 194 53.11 -28.95 53.83
CA GLN A 194 51.76 -29.38 53.50
C GLN A 194 51.73 -30.14 52.16
N LEU A 195 50.53 -30.42 51.65
CA LEU A 195 50.34 -30.99 50.32
C LEU A 195 50.90 -30.04 49.26
N PHE A 196 51.66 -30.58 48.32
CA PHE A 196 52.22 -29.87 47.17
C PHE A 196 51.71 -30.49 45.87
N TRP A 197 51.29 -29.64 44.92
CA TRP A 197 50.95 -30.06 43.57
C TRP A 197 51.96 -29.54 42.55
N THR A 198 52.49 -30.42 41.71
CA THR A 198 53.39 -30.01 40.62
C THR A 198 52.66 -29.20 39.54
N GLY A 199 53.38 -28.38 38.78
CA GLY A 199 52.92 -28.00 37.44
C GLY A 199 52.92 -29.21 36.49
N ILE A 200 52.62 -29.00 35.21
CA ILE A 200 52.69 -30.06 34.21
C ILE A 200 54.14 -30.49 34.01
N TYR A 201 54.40 -31.79 34.07
CA TYR A 201 55.69 -32.38 33.71
C TYR A 201 55.50 -33.78 33.12
N ILE A 202 56.54 -34.34 32.49
CA ILE A 202 56.49 -35.71 31.95
C ILE A 202 56.83 -36.74 33.02
N PHE A 203 55.95 -37.73 33.19
CA PHE A 203 56.19 -38.90 34.00
C PHE A 203 57.25 -39.79 33.36
N PHE A 204 58.32 -40.10 34.09
CA PHE A 204 59.48 -40.80 33.51
C PHE A 204 59.14 -42.21 33.00
N SER A 205 58.47 -43.02 33.83
CA SER A 205 58.18 -44.43 33.52
C SER A 205 57.08 -44.63 32.48
N GLN A 206 56.19 -43.64 32.29
CA GLN A 206 55.08 -43.71 31.32
C GLN A 206 55.30 -42.84 30.08
N ARG A 207 56.19 -41.83 30.15
CA ARG A 207 56.43 -40.81 29.12
C ARG A 207 55.18 -40.05 28.69
N VAL A 208 54.24 -39.86 29.62
CA VAL A 208 53.04 -39.05 29.43
C VAL A 208 53.07 -37.84 30.37
N PRO A 209 52.46 -36.72 29.99
CA PRO A 209 52.34 -35.56 30.86
C PRO A 209 51.30 -35.77 31.96
N GLY A 210 51.53 -35.12 33.08
CA GLY A 210 50.56 -35.04 34.15
C GLY A 210 51.00 -34.15 35.31
N ILE A 211 50.25 -34.25 36.38
CA ILE A 211 50.46 -33.53 37.64
C ILE A 211 50.52 -34.53 38.78
N THR A 212 51.24 -34.18 39.83
CA THR A 212 51.39 -35.03 41.02
C THR A 212 51.04 -34.25 42.27
N ALA A 213 50.10 -34.79 43.05
CA ALA A 213 49.90 -34.39 44.43
C ALA A 213 50.93 -35.12 45.30
N SER A 214 51.62 -34.41 46.18
CA SER A 214 52.72 -34.98 46.95
C SER A 214 52.83 -34.37 48.34
N ALA A 215 53.35 -35.15 49.29
CA ALA A 215 53.58 -34.69 50.65
C ALA A 215 54.78 -35.41 51.26
N LYS A 216 55.48 -34.72 52.16
CA LYS A 216 56.54 -35.32 52.97
C LYS A 216 56.02 -35.77 54.33
N TYR A 217 56.69 -36.77 54.89
CA TYR A 217 56.57 -37.24 56.26
C TYR A 217 57.97 -37.38 56.84
N ARG A 218 58.12 -37.03 58.11
CA ARG A 218 59.35 -37.28 58.85
C ARG A 218 59.02 -38.17 60.03
N ASP A 219 59.70 -39.30 60.13
CA ASP A 219 59.49 -40.23 61.24
C ASP A 219 60.13 -39.74 62.55
N ALA A 220 59.92 -40.48 63.63
CA ALA A 220 60.51 -40.17 64.94
C ALA A 220 62.05 -40.25 64.96
N SER A 221 62.67 -40.95 64.02
CA SER A 221 64.13 -41.05 63.87
C SER A 221 64.72 -39.91 63.04
N GLY A 222 63.87 -39.06 62.46
CA GLY A 222 64.26 -37.95 61.60
C GLY A 222 64.37 -38.32 60.12
N ARG A 223 64.14 -39.57 59.72
CA ARG A 223 64.19 -40.01 58.32
C ARG A 223 63.01 -39.44 57.53
N LEU A 224 63.30 -39.05 56.29
CA LEU A 224 62.35 -38.39 55.41
C LEU A 224 61.75 -39.36 54.39
N TYR A 225 60.44 -39.30 54.27
CA TYR A 225 59.63 -40.07 53.34
C TYR A 225 58.76 -39.13 52.51
N LEU A 226 58.63 -39.40 51.21
CA LEU A 226 57.84 -38.60 50.29
C LEU A 226 56.84 -39.49 49.56
N PHE A 227 55.61 -39.02 49.51
CA PHE A 227 54.48 -39.72 48.91
C PHE A 227 53.97 -38.88 47.75
N GLY A 228 53.55 -39.53 46.67
CA GLY A 228 53.02 -38.90 45.48
C GLY A 228 51.87 -39.69 44.88
N VAL A 229 50.89 -38.99 44.31
CA VAL A 229 49.80 -39.57 43.54
C VAL A 229 49.68 -38.80 42.24
N ASP A 230 49.74 -39.52 41.13
CA ASP A 230 49.79 -38.95 39.78
C ASP A 230 48.41 -38.91 39.14
N ILE A 231 48.11 -37.81 38.45
CA ILE A 231 46.97 -37.67 37.55
C ILE A 231 47.53 -37.35 36.17
N THR A 232 47.16 -38.12 35.15
CA THR A 232 47.59 -37.81 33.77
C THR A 232 46.87 -36.56 33.26
N LEU A 233 47.56 -35.78 32.43
CA LEU A 233 46.97 -34.62 31.78
C LEU A 233 45.78 -35.02 30.90
N ASP A 234 45.86 -36.17 30.22
CA ASP A 234 44.77 -36.71 29.39
C ASP A 234 43.50 -36.97 30.22
N ALA A 235 43.61 -37.61 31.40
CA ALA A 235 42.46 -37.84 32.26
C ALA A 235 41.82 -36.53 32.73
N LEU A 236 42.65 -35.54 33.11
CA LEU A 236 42.19 -34.22 33.54
C LEU A 236 41.56 -33.43 32.37
N SER A 237 42.13 -33.51 31.17
CA SER A 237 41.57 -32.90 29.94
C SER A 237 40.23 -33.52 29.54
N ARG A 238 40.09 -34.84 29.63
CA ARG A 238 38.81 -35.54 29.38
C ARG A 238 37.76 -35.15 30.40
N PHE A 239 38.14 -35.01 31.67
CA PHE A 239 37.26 -34.50 32.71
C PHE A 239 36.78 -33.07 32.39
N LEU A 240 37.69 -32.14 32.08
CA LEU A 240 37.32 -30.77 31.72
C LEU A 240 36.42 -30.71 30.48
N GLY A 241 36.65 -31.59 29.50
CA GLY A 241 35.80 -31.71 28.30
C GLY A 241 34.43 -32.34 28.56
N SER A 242 34.24 -33.01 29.70
CA SER A 242 32.96 -33.60 30.11
C SER A 242 32.08 -32.66 30.93
N LEU A 243 32.61 -31.49 31.34
CA LEU A 243 31.84 -30.49 32.08
C LEU A 243 30.73 -29.89 31.20
N GLU A 244 29.50 -29.90 31.70
CA GLU A 244 28.35 -29.32 31.01
C GLU A 244 28.31 -27.80 31.20
N ILE A 245 28.99 -27.08 30.30
CA ILE A 245 29.11 -25.61 30.35
C ILE A 245 28.38 -25.00 29.16
N GLY A 246 27.08 -24.72 29.31
CA GLY A 246 26.25 -24.28 28.19
C GLY A 246 26.23 -25.34 27.07
N ARG A 247 26.25 -24.91 25.81
CA ARG A 247 26.30 -25.84 24.66
C ARG A 247 27.71 -25.96 24.08
N THR A 248 28.49 -24.90 24.17
CA THR A 248 29.79 -24.73 23.53
C THR A 248 30.83 -24.11 24.46
N GLY A 249 30.51 -23.96 25.75
CA GLY A 249 31.43 -23.45 26.74
C GLY A 249 32.58 -24.42 27.03
N ARG A 250 33.62 -23.89 27.64
CA ARG A 250 34.86 -24.64 27.94
C ARG A 250 35.48 -24.17 29.24
N ALA A 251 36.17 -25.08 29.91
CA ALA A 251 36.93 -24.83 31.13
C ALA A 251 38.41 -25.09 30.92
N VAL A 252 39.26 -24.24 31.51
CA VAL A 252 40.70 -24.44 31.62
C VAL A 252 41.12 -24.26 33.08
N ILE A 253 42.18 -24.96 33.50
CA ILE A 253 42.82 -24.75 34.80
C ILE A 253 44.17 -24.09 34.53
N MET A 254 44.46 -23.01 35.25
CA MET A 254 45.70 -22.26 35.15
C MET A 254 46.21 -21.85 36.54
N ASP A 255 47.47 -21.48 36.64
CA ASP A 255 48.01 -20.80 37.82
C ASP A 255 47.88 -19.27 37.73
N ASP A 256 48.39 -18.57 38.75
CA ASP A 256 48.37 -17.10 38.85
C ASP A 256 49.26 -16.41 37.80
N THR A 257 50.26 -17.10 37.27
CA THR A 257 51.13 -16.61 36.18
C THR A 257 50.51 -16.83 34.79
N GLY A 258 49.38 -17.54 34.74
CA GLY A 258 48.67 -17.88 33.51
C GLY A 258 49.23 -19.10 32.80
N GLU A 259 50.10 -19.89 33.43
CA GLU A 259 50.51 -21.20 32.91
C GLU A 259 49.35 -22.18 33.03
N LEU A 260 49.07 -22.92 31.94
CA LEU A 260 48.02 -23.93 31.96
C LEU A 260 48.44 -25.14 32.78
N ILE A 261 47.51 -25.61 33.60
CA ILE A 261 47.57 -26.90 34.27
C ILE A 261 46.78 -27.95 33.49
N ALA A 262 45.65 -27.55 32.90
CA ALA A 262 44.87 -28.39 32.01
C ALA A 262 43.92 -27.59 31.11
N ALA A 263 43.62 -28.16 29.94
CA ALA A 263 42.63 -27.65 28.99
C ALA A 263 41.84 -28.82 28.39
N PRO A 264 40.66 -28.61 27.80
CA PRO A 264 39.88 -29.68 27.21
C PRO A 264 40.60 -30.25 25.97
N THR A 265 40.40 -31.55 25.73
CA THR A 265 41.14 -32.35 24.73
C THR A 265 41.26 -31.63 23.37
N GLY A 266 42.49 -31.53 22.84
CA GLY A 266 42.80 -30.87 21.56
C GLY A 266 43.26 -29.42 21.67
N SER A 267 43.18 -28.78 22.84
CA SER A 267 43.49 -27.35 23.01
C SER A 267 44.90 -27.04 23.53
N ALA A 268 45.59 -27.98 24.19
CA ALA A 268 46.89 -27.74 24.81
C ALA A 268 47.96 -28.67 24.23
N THR A 269 48.86 -28.11 23.41
CA THR A 269 50.12 -28.77 23.02
C THR A 269 51.21 -28.31 23.97
N LEU A 270 51.93 -29.24 24.59
CA LEU A 270 53.06 -28.90 25.46
C LEU A 270 54.18 -28.26 24.64
N ARG A 271 54.76 -27.19 25.17
CA ARG A 271 55.94 -26.55 24.57
C ARG A 271 57.17 -27.37 24.86
N GLU A 272 58.23 -27.16 24.09
CA GLU A 272 59.56 -27.65 24.39
C GLU A 272 60.46 -26.44 24.65
N ILE A 273 60.80 -26.19 25.92
CA ILE A 273 61.71 -25.11 26.34
C ILE A 273 62.96 -25.77 26.90
N ASN A 274 64.13 -25.49 26.33
CA ASN A 274 65.41 -26.10 26.73
C ASN A 274 65.40 -27.65 26.71
N GLN A 275 64.71 -28.28 25.75
CA GLN A 275 64.49 -29.74 25.68
C GLN A 275 63.65 -30.30 26.83
N GLU A 276 63.00 -29.44 27.63
CA GLU A 276 62.04 -29.84 28.65
C GLU A 276 60.62 -29.40 28.26
N PRO A 277 59.64 -30.29 28.40
CA PRO A 277 58.26 -29.97 28.11
C PRO A 277 57.71 -28.98 29.14
N ALA A 278 57.23 -27.82 28.66
CA ALA A 278 56.68 -26.75 29.48
C ALA A 278 55.20 -26.51 29.16
N ALA A 279 54.43 -26.12 30.18
CA ALA A 279 53.04 -25.78 30.01
C ALA A 279 52.89 -24.51 29.13
N PRO A 280 51.96 -24.50 28.15
CA PRO A 280 51.63 -23.25 27.48
C PRO A 280 50.88 -22.31 28.42
N ARG A 281 51.22 -21.02 28.36
CA ARG A 281 50.42 -19.92 28.90
C ARG A 281 49.14 -19.70 28.09
N VAL A 282 48.13 -19.16 28.76
CA VAL A 282 46.79 -18.94 28.18
C VAL A 282 46.80 -18.04 26.94
N ASP A 283 47.65 -17.01 26.92
CA ASP A 283 47.81 -16.05 25.82
C ASP A 283 48.44 -16.64 24.55
N GLU A 284 49.02 -17.83 24.64
CA GLU A 284 49.71 -18.49 23.53
C GLU A 284 48.94 -19.67 22.95
N LEU A 285 47.72 -19.93 23.42
CA LEU A 285 46.83 -20.96 22.88
C LEU A 285 46.31 -20.62 21.47
N GLY A 286 46.52 -19.39 21.00
CA GLY A 286 45.90 -18.88 19.78
C GLY A 286 44.41 -18.61 19.94
N ASP A 287 43.94 -18.54 21.18
CA ASP A 287 42.55 -18.29 21.51
C ASP A 287 42.33 -16.88 22.08
N GLU A 288 41.75 -16.01 21.25
CA GLU A 288 41.51 -14.61 21.62
C GLU A 288 40.55 -14.49 22.82
N VAL A 289 39.56 -15.37 22.94
CA VAL A 289 38.55 -15.30 24.01
C VAL A 289 39.16 -15.64 25.37
N LEU A 290 39.96 -16.72 25.44
CA LEU A 290 40.68 -17.08 26.67
C LEU A 290 41.73 -16.02 27.04
N THR A 291 42.41 -15.45 26.05
CA THR A 291 43.40 -14.38 26.27
C THR A 291 42.73 -13.14 26.87
N HIS A 292 41.63 -12.66 26.28
CA HIS A 292 40.88 -11.52 26.79
C HIS A 292 40.27 -11.78 28.18
N ALA A 293 39.80 -13.01 28.43
CA ALA A 293 39.31 -13.42 29.74
C ALA A 293 40.43 -13.37 30.80
N TYR A 294 41.63 -13.86 30.46
CA TYR A 294 42.80 -13.84 31.33
C TYR A 294 43.29 -12.42 31.64
N ASP A 295 43.35 -11.54 30.63
CA ASP A 295 43.75 -10.15 30.84
C ASP A 295 42.80 -9.40 31.79
N ARG A 296 41.50 -9.63 31.65
CA ARG A 296 40.50 -9.07 32.58
C ARG A 296 40.65 -9.63 33.98
N PHE A 297 40.87 -10.94 34.12
CA PHE A 297 41.14 -11.58 35.40
C PHE A 297 42.35 -10.98 36.10
N ARG A 298 43.45 -10.75 35.39
CA ARG A 298 44.69 -10.20 35.95
C ARG A 298 44.52 -8.77 36.48
N ILE A 299 43.64 -7.98 35.89
CA ILE A 299 43.39 -6.58 36.26
C ILE A 299 42.33 -6.46 37.37
N GLU A 300 41.23 -7.20 37.24
CA GLU A 300 40.02 -7.01 38.04
C GLU A 300 39.82 -8.10 39.11
N GLY A 301 40.54 -9.21 39.02
CA GLY A 301 40.45 -10.35 39.94
C GLY A 301 39.44 -11.43 39.54
N ALA A 302 39.19 -12.34 40.49
CA ALA A 302 38.27 -13.46 40.35
C ALA A 302 36.79 -13.00 40.26
N GLY A 303 35.96 -13.84 39.64
CA GLY A 303 34.53 -13.58 39.42
C GLY A 303 34.11 -13.69 37.95
N HIS A 304 32.81 -13.54 37.72
CA HIS A 304 32.20 -13.59 36.39
C HIS A 304 32.05 -12.21 35.75
N ARG A 305 32.08 -12.18 34.42
CA ARG A 305 32.03 -10.96 33.61
C ARG A 305 31.66 -11.27 32.18
N VAL A 306 31.13 -10.27 31.48
CA VAL A 306 30.89 -10.33 30.04
C VAL A 306 32.05 -9.63 29.32
N ILE A 307 32.65 -10.33 28.37
CA ILE A 307 33.69 -9.82 27.48
C ILE A 307 33.18 -9.85 26.03
N GLU A 308 33.66 -8.93 25.20
CA GLU A 308 33.33 -8.88 23.78
C GLU A 308 34.58 -9.11 22.96
N VAL A 309 34.56 -10.11 22.09
CA VAL A 309 35.69 -10.54 21.26
C VAL A 309 35.17 -10.85 19.87
N GLY A 310 35.75 -10.22 18.84
CA GLY A 310 35.32 -10.42 17.44
C GLY A 310 33.86 -10.04 17.15
N GLY A 311 33.27 -9.12 17.93
CA GLY A 311 31.86 -8.71 17.82
C GLY A 311 30.86 -9.69 18.42
N HIS A 312 31.34 -10.74 19.08
CA HIS A 312 30.52 -11.69 19.84
C HIS A 312 30.76 -11.50 21.34
N ARG A 313 29.69 -11.61 22.12
CA ARG A 313 29.75 -11.49 23.57
C ARG A 313 29.89 -12.86 24.21
N TYR A 314 30.84 -12.98 25.12
CA TYR A 314 31.16 -14.18 25.88
C TYR A 314 31.06 -13.86 27.35
N ILE A 315 30.60 -14.83 28.10
CA ILE A 315 30.65 -14.80 29.54
C ILE A 315 31.90 -15.55 29.98
N SER A 316 32.71 -14.93 30.81
CA SER A 316 33.88 -15.52 31.44
C SER A 316 33.71 -15.53 32.95
N ALA A 317 34.07 -16.63 33.61
CA ALA A 317 34.20 -16.65 35.07
C ALA A 317 35.52 -17.30 35.48
N VAL A 318 36.12 -16.80 36.55
CA VAL A 318 37.38 -17.34 37.09
C VAL A 318 37.25 -17.56 38.59
N THR A 319 37.49 -18.80 39.00
CA THR A 319 37.30 -19.26 40.39
C THR A 319 38.58 -19.90 40.92
N PRO A 320 39.13 -19.40 42.05
CA PRO A 320 40.26 -20.02 42.71
C PRO A 320 39.94 -21.42 43.24
N ILE A 321 40.88 -22.36 43.06
CA ILE A 321 40.79 -23.73 43.56
C ILE A 321 41.52 -23.82 44.90
N THR A 322 40.78 -23.66 46.00
CA THR A 322 41.36 -23.61 47.35
C THR A 322 41.84 -24.98 47.87
N SER A 323 41.36 -26.08 47.29
CA SER A 323 41.66 -27.46 47.73
C SER A 323 43.07 -27.96 47.40
N VAL A 324 43.80 -27.24 46.53
CA VAL A 324 45.09 -27.66 45.97
C VAL A 324 46.29 -27.05 46.73
N GLY A 325 46.08 -26.04 47.59
CA GLY A 325 47.18 -25.39 48.32
C GLY A 325 48.16 -24.62 47.42
N ARG A 326 47.79 -24.36 46.17
CA ARG A 326 48.46 -23.45 45.22
C ARG A 326 47.43 -22.47 44.66
N ASN A 327 47.91 -21.38 44.06
CA ASN A 327 47.09 -20.35 43.45
C ASN A 327 46.54 -20.78 42.08
N TRP A 328 45.94 -21.98 42.01
CA TRP A 328 45.28 -22.43 40.80
C TRP A 328 43.89 -21.83 40.70
N SER A 329 43.47 -21.53 39.49
CA SER A 329 42.13 -21.04 39.19
C SER A 329 41.55 -21.80 38.01
N THR A 330 40.26 -22.09 38.08
CA THR A 330 39.49 -22.57 36.94
C THR A 330 38.92 -21.36 36.21
N MET A 331 39.17 -21.27 34.91
CA MET A 331 38.58 -20.27 34.04
C MET A 331 37.60 -20.96 33.10
N ILE A 332 36.40 -20.40 33.03
CA ILE A 332 35.36 -20.83 32.10
C ILE A 332 35.05 -19.69 31.15
N VAL A 333 34.83 -20.03 29.88
CA VAL A 333 34.34 -19.11 28.86
C VAL A 333 33.22 -19.77 28.07
N VAL A 334 32.14 -19.03 27.84
CA VAL A 334 30.93 -19.52 27.18
C VAL A 334 30.29 -18.39 26.36
N PRO A 335 29.82 -18.64 25.13
CA PRO A 335 29.11 -17.62 24.36
C PRO A 335 27.83 -17.19 25.08
N GLU A 336 27.52 -15.89 25.08
CA GLU A 336 26.28 -15.39 25.68
C GLU A 336 25.05 -15.97 24.98
N ASP A 337 25.14 -16.19 23.66
CA ASP A 337 24.09 -16.78 22.83
C ASP A 337 23.68 -18.21 23.25
N ASP A 338 24.54 -18.96 23.95
CA ASP A 338 24.16 -20.27 24.50
C ASP A 338 23.07 -20.15 25.56
N PHE A 339 23.03 -19.01 26.27
CA PHE A 339 22.03 -18.71 27.29
C PHE A 339 20.91 -17.83 26.75
N ILE A 340 21.19 -16.82 25.92
CA ILE A 340 20.16 -15.85 25.49
C ILE A 340 19.65 -16.07 24.06
N GLY A 341 20.27 -16.97 23.28
CA GLY A 341 19.91 -17.22 21.89
C GLY A 341 18.47 -17.73 21.73
N PHE A 342 17.93 -18.40 22.76
CA PHE A 342 16.53 -18.81 22.76
C PHE A 342 15.57 -17.60 22.77
N VAL A 343 15.93 -16.53 23.48
CA VAL A 343 15.14 -15.30 23.58
C VAL A 343 15.04 -14.61 22.23
N ALA A 344 16.17 -14.42 21.55
CA ALA A 344 16.19 -13.81 20.22
C ALA A 344 15.36 -14.62 19.21
N SER A 345 15.44 -15.96 19.28
CA SER A 345 14.63 -16.83 18.42
C SER A 345 13.13 -16.76 18.73
N ASN A 346 12.76 -16.60 20.00
CA ASN A 346 11.37 -16.50 20.44
C ASN A 346 10.77 -15.13 20.07
N ASN A 347 11.55 -14.05 20.19
CA ASN A 347 11.13 -12.72 19.76
C ASN A 347 10.83 -12.69 18.25
N ARG A 348 11.65 -13.37 17.42
CA ARG A 348 11.35 -13.47 15.97
C ARG A 348 10.05 -14.22 15.68
N LYS A 349 9.75 -15.29 16.42
CA LYS A 349 8.46 -16.01 16.31
C LYS A 349 7.29 -15.14 16.78
N ALA A 350 7.46 -14.41 17.88
CA ALA A 350 6.45 -13.48 18.38
C ALA A 350 6.13 -12.35 17.40
N LEU A 351 7.16 -11.81 16.71
CA LEU A 351 6.98 -10.82 15.64
C LEU A 351 6.20 -11.39 14.46
N TRP A 352 6.51 -12.61 14.02
CA TRP A 352 5.74 -13.28 12.97
C TRP A 352 4.29 -13.52 13.36
N MET A 353 4.02 -14.00 14.59
CA MET A 353 2.65 -14.16 15.09
C MET A 353 1.90 -12.83 15.16
N SER A 354 2.55 -11.76 15.63
CA SER A 354 2.01 -10.40 15.65
C SER A 354 1.65 -9.89 14.25
N LEU A 355 2.50 -10.14 13.26
CA LEU A 355 2.25 -9.75 11.87
C LEU A 355 1.02 -10.47 11.30
N VAL A 356 0.86 -11.77 11.60
CA VAL A 356 -0.33 -12.53 11.21
C VAL A 356 -1.60 -11.97 11.86
N ILE A 357 -1.57 -11.64 13.15
CA ILE A 357 -2.70 -11.04 13.85
C ILE A 357 -3.07 -9.70 13.22
N VAL A 358 -2.09 -8.82 12.96
CA VAL A 358 -2.35 -7.52 12.29
C VAL A 358 -2.96 -7.72 10.90
N ALA A 359 -2.46 -8.68 10.12
CA ALA A 359 -3.00 -9.00 8.80
C ALA A 359 -4.47 -9.48 8.88
N VAL A 360 -4.77 -10.40 9.79
CA VAL A 360 -6.14 -10.92 10.00
C VAL A 360 -7.09 -9.83 10.47
N THR A 361 -6.68 -8.99 11.43
CA THR A 361 -7.51 -7.89 11.95
C THR A 361 -7.76 -6.82 10.89
N THR A 362 -6.73 -6.48 10.10
CA THR A 362 -6.86 -5.51 9.00
C THR A 362 -7.78 -6.06 7.91
N PHE A 363 -7.68 -7.36 7.61
CA PHE A 363 -8.57 -8.04 6.69
C PHE A 363 -10.03 -8.03 7.19
N LEU A 364 -10.29 -8.38 8.45
CA LEU A 364 -11.62 -8.35 9.06
C LEU A 364 -12.22 -6.93 9.08
N ALA A 365 -11.43 -5.91 9.44
CA ALA A 365 -11.87 -4.53 9.43
C ALA A 365 -12.22 -4.04 8.00
N SER A 366 -11.39 -4.41 7.01
CA SER A 366 -11.68 -4.15 5.59
C SER A 366 -12.98 -4.83 5.15
N LEU A 367 -13.21 -6.06 5.58
CA LEU A 367 -14.42 -6.83 5.27
C LEU A 367 -15.67 -6.17 5.89
N LEU A 368 -15.59 -5.71 7.14
CA LEU A 368 -16.67 -4.98 7.82
C LEU A 368 -16.98 -3.64 7.14
N VAL A 369 -15.95 -2.87 6.76
CA VAL A 369 -16.13 -1.62 5.99
C VAL A 369 -16.80 -1.91 4.65
N ARG A 370 -16.36 -2.96 3.94
CA ARG A 370 -16.93 -3.35 2.65
C ARG A 370 -18.38 -3.83 2.78
N GLN A 371 -18.73 -4.57 3.82
CA GLN A 371 -20.12 -4.96 4.12
C GLN A 371 -20.98 -3.74 4.45
N GLY A 372 -20.48 -2.81 5.26
CA GLY A 372 -21.18 -1.57 5.61
C GLY A 372 -21.51 -0.72 4.38
N LEU A 373 -20.56 -0.59 3.44
CA LEU A 373 -20.76 0.13 2.18
C LEU A 373 -21.74 -0.59 1.23
N ARG A 374 -21.74 -1.93 1.19
CA ARG A 374 -22.70 -2.70 0.41
C ARG A 374 -24.13 -2.59 0.96
N ALA A 375 -24.29 -2.67 2.28
CA ALA A 375 -25.59 -2.53 2.94
C ALA A 375 -26.22 -1.15 2.68
N ASP A 376 -25.43 -0.08 2.65
CA ASP A 376 -25.92 1.27 2.34
C ASP A 376 -26.43 1.41 0.90
N ARG A 377 -25.82 0.70 -0.06
CA ARG A 377 -26.36 0.66 -1.43
C ARG A 377 -27.71 -0.05 -1.49
N GLY A 378 -27.85 -1.18 -0.79
CA GLY A 378 -29.11 -1.94 -0.72
C GLY A 378 -30.24 -1.15 -0.04
N ALA A 379 -29.96 -0.45 1.06
CA ALA A 379 -30.95 0.35 1.77
C ALA A 379 -31.48 1.53 0.95
N ARG A 380 -30.62 2.18 0.13
CA ARG A 380 -31.05 3.27 -0.76
C ARG A 380 -32.00 2.78 -1.84
N LEU A 381 -31.70 1.65 -2.47
CA LEU A 381 -32.56 1.06 -3.50
C LEU A 381 -33.96 0.70 -2.96
N LEU A 382 -34.05 0.25 -1.71
CA LEU A 382 -35.34 -0.06 -1.07
C LEU A 382 -36.18 1.19 -0.79
N LEU A 383 -35.54 2.28 -0.33
CA LEU A 383 -36.22 3.56 -0.09
C LEU A 383 -36.72 4.19 -1.41
N GLU A 384 -35.92 4.12 -2.47
CA GLU A 384 -36.30 4.59 -3.81
C GLU A 384 -37.54 3.82 -4.32
N ARG A 385 -37.56 2.49 -4.18
CA ARG A 385 -38.70 1.64 -4.58
C ARG A 385 -39.98 1.95 -3.81
N GLN A 386 -39.89 2.18 -2.50
CA GLN A 386 -41.05 2.49 -1.67
C GLN A 386 -41.64 3.88 -2.02
N SER A 387 -40.79 4.87 -2.30
CA SER A 387 -41.24 6.21 -2.71
C SER A 387 -41.89 6.25 -4.10
N ALA A 388 -41.47 5.37 -5.02
CA ALA A 388 -42.10 5.23 -6.33
C ALA A 388 -43.54 4.70 -6.22
N ILE A 389 -43.77 3.67 -5.38
CA ILE A 389 -45.10 3.06 -5.18
C ILE A 389 -46.08 4.07 -4.54
N THR A 390 -45.64 4.84 -3.54
CA THR A 390 -46.50 5.84 -2.88
C THR A 390 -46.92 6.97 -3.83
N ARG A 391 -46.03 7.41 -4.74
CA ARG A 391 -46.35 8.43 -5.76
C ARG A 391 -47.40 7.93 -6.76
N GLN A 392 -47.30 6.68 -7.21
CA GLN A 392 -48.28 6.08 -8.13
C GLN A 392 -49.67 5.92 -7.48
N SER A 393 -49.75 5.46 -6.23
CA SER A 393 -51.03 5.30 -5.54
C SER A 393 -51.73 6.64 -5.25
N GLY A 394 -50.98 7.69 -4.90
CA GLY A 394 -51.52 9.04 -4.69
C GLY A 394 -52.04 9.69 -5.97
N ALA A 395 -51.35 9.45 -7.09
CA ALA A 395 -51.75 9.91 -8.42
C ALA A 395 -53.10 9.36 -8.88
N PHE A 396 -53.29 8.04 -8.75
CA PHE A 396 -54.56 7.40 -9.09
C PHE A 396 -55.72 7.93 -8.26
N ALA A 397 -55.50 8.18 -6.96
CA ALA A 397 -56.51 8.77 -6.08
C ALA A 397 -56.89 10.21 -6.51
N SER A 398 -55.91 11.01 -6.93
CA SER A 398 -56.15 12.37 -7.44
C SER A 398 -56.92 12.38 -8.76
N LEU A 399 -56.53 11.54 -9.73
CA LEU A 399 -57.24 11.41 -11.02
C LEU A 399 -58.68 10.90 -10.83
N ALA A 400 -58.91 9.91 -9.96
CA ALA A 400 -60.25 9.39 -9.69
C ALA A 400 -61.17 10.42 -9.01
N SER A 401 -60.61 11.39 -8.27
CA SER A 401 -61.37 12.42 -7.55
C SER A 401 -61.87 13.57 -8.43
N ASN A 402 -61.36 13.71 -9.67
CA ASN A 402 -61.78 14.76 -10.61
C ASN A 402 -62.98 14.30 -11.46
N ALA A 403 -64.20 14.55 -10.96
CA ALA A 403 -65.46 14.15 -11.60
C ALA A 403 -65.68 14.69 -13.03
N SER A 404 -64.98 15.76 -13.43
CA SER A 404 -65.02 16.34 -14.79
C SER A 404 -64.35 15.48 -15.87
N LEU A 405 -63.58 14.47 -15.47
CA LEU A 405 -62.93 13.53 -16.40
C LEU A 405 -63.93 12.57 -17.06
N PHE A 406 -65.11 12.35 -16.47
CA PHE A 406 -66.11 11.37 -16.93
C PHE A 406 -67.31 11.97 -17.68
N ASP A 407 -67.32 13.29 -17.93
CA ASP A 407 -68.40 13.98 -18.66
C ASP A 407 -68.08 14.09 -20.18
N PRO A 408 -68.77 13.37 -21.07
CA PRO A 408 -68.52 13.40 -22.51
C PRO A 408 -68.96 14.69 -23.21
N ALA A 409 -69.71 15.59 -22.56
CA ALA A 409 -70.26 16.80 -23.18
C ALA A 409 -69.31 18.02 -23.13
N ARG A 410 -68.22 17.95 -22.35
CA ARG A 410 -67.21 19.03 -22.24
C ARG A 410 -65.98 18.76 -23.09
N SER A 411 -65.15 19.78 -23.36
CA SER A 411 -63.83 19.60 -23.97
C SER A 411 -62.94 18.71 -23.09
N LEU A 412 -61.98 18.01 -23.70
CA LEU A 412 -60.99 17.22 -22.96
C LEU A 412 -60.20 18.16 -22.04
N PRO A 413 -60.11 17.92 -20.71
CA PRO A 413 -59.23 18.67 -19.83
C PRO A 413 -57.79 18.16 -20.02
N SER A 414 -57.24 18.38 -21.21
CA SER A 414 -55.94 17.86 -21.66
C SER A 414 -54.79 18.36 -20.78
N ARG A 415 -54.83 19.61 -20.32
CA ARG A 415 -53.80 20.22 -19.46
C ARG A 415 -53.64 19.55 -18.09
N THR A 416 -54.75 19.32 -17.37
CA THR A 416 -54.67 18.65 -16.05
C THR A 416 -54.18 17.21 -16.18
N LEU A 417 -54.49 16.56 -17.31
CA LEU A 417 -54.04 15.20 -17.60
C LEU A 417 -52.54 15.14 -17.94
N THR A 418 -52.02 16.04 -18.77
CA THR A 418 -50.60 16.11 -19.13
C THR A 418 -49.72 16.52 -17.95
N GLU A 419 -50.16 17.48 -17.13
CA GLU A 419 -49.50 17.85 -15.86
C GLU A 419 -49.41 16.64 -14.92
N THR A 420 -50.55 15.97 -14.68
CA THR A 420 -50.59 14.79 -13.80
C THR A 420 -49.75 13.64 -14.37
N LEU A 421 -49.75 13.44 -15.69
CA LEU A 421 -48.92 12.43 -16.35
C LEU A 421 -47.43 12.73 -16.15
N ALA A 422 -46.99 13.98 -16.32
CA ALA A 422 -45.60 14.38 -16.15
C ALA A 422 -45.14 14.25 -14.67
N ASP A 423 -45.98 14.67 -13.72
CA ASP A 423 -45.65 14.61 -12.29
C ASP A 423 -45.49 13.18 -11.78
N VAL A 424 -46.39 12.29 -12.21
CA VAL A 424 -46.49 10.93 -11.67
C VAL A 424 -45.46 10.00 -12.29
N THR A 425 -45.22 10.18 -13.58
CA THR A 425 -44.24 9.37 -14.32
C THR A 425 -42.83 9.97 -14.25
N GLY A 426 -42.71 11.21 -13.75
CA GLY A 426 -41.46 11.93 -13.69
C GLY A 426 -40.91 12.35 -15.05
N ALA A 427 -41.70 12.17 -16.12
CA ALA A 427 -41.37 12.56 -17.48
C ALA A 427 -41.04 14.04 -17.55
N ARG A 428 -40.05 14.37 -18.37
CA ARG A 428 -39.73 15.77 -18.67
C ARG A 428 -40.93 16.43 -19.33
N ARG A 429 -41.57 15.72 -20.28
CA ARG A 429 -42.72 16.21 -21.02
C ARG A 429 -43.74 15.11 -21.23
N ALA A 430 -45.02 15.47 -21.11
CA ALA A 430 -46.15 14.57 -21.34
C ALA A 430 -47.11 15.23 -22.33
N SER A 431 -47.53 14.49 -23.35
CA SER A 431 -48.40 15.03 -24.40
C SER A 431 -49.52 14.08 -24.81
N ILE A 432 -50.63 14.69 -25.23
CA ILE A 432 -51.86 14.02 -25.65
C ILE A 432 -52.11 14.38 -27.10
N TRP A 433 -52.36 13.35 -27.91
CA TRP A 433 -52.51 13.47 -29.35
C TRP A 433 -53.81 12.81 -29.84
N THR A 434 -54.51 13.45 -30.77
CA THR A 434 -55.72 12.92 -31.40
C THR A 434 -55.51 12.69 -32.90
N LEU A 435 -56.17 11.67 -33.43
CA LEU A 435 -56.07 11.29 -34.84
C LEU A 435 -57.15 12.00 -35.66
N ARG A 436 -56.76 12.75 -36.70
CA ARG A 436 -57.67 13.52 -37.57
C ARG A 436 -57.53 13.12 -39.05
N GLY A 437 -58.51 13.52 -39.87
CA GLY A 437 -58.45 13.36 -41.32
C GLY A 437 -58.37 11.90 -41.79
N GLY A 438 -59.11 10.99 -41.16
CA GLY A 438 -59.09 9.55 -41.49
C GLY A 438 -57.79 8.84 -41.14
N GLY A 439 -57.01 9.36 -40.19
CA GLY A 439 -55.73 8.79 -39.77
C GLY A 439 -54.53 9.25 -40.57
N ARG A 440 -54.63 10.44 -41.17
CA ARG A 440 -53.53 11.08 -41.90
C ARG A 440 -52.79 12.13 -41.06
N ILE A 441 -53.39 12.64 -39.99
CA ILE A 441 -52.84 13.72 -39.16
C ILE A 441 -52.94 13.33 -37.68
N LEU A 442 -51.86 13.53 -36.93
CA LEU A 442 -51.84 13.51 -35.47
C LEU A 442 -51.82 14.95 -34.97
N LEU A 443 -52.86 15.38 -34.25
CA LEU A 443 -52.95 16.71 -33.67
C LEU A 443 -52.60 16.65 -32.18
N CYS A 444 -51.64 17.46 -31.73
CA CYS A 444 -51.33 17.64 -30.32
C CYS A 444 -52.41 18.47 -29.66
N GLU A 445 -53.24 17.85 -28.82
CA GLU A 445 -54.27 18.56 -28.05
C GLU A 445 -53.65 19.31 -26.87
N ASP A 446 -52.59 18.77 -26.26
CA ASP A 446 -51.76 19.46 -25.28
C ASP A 446 -50.44 18.73 -25.05
N SER A 447 -49.37 19.48 -24.79
CA SER A 447 -48.04 18.98 -24.45
C SER A 447 -47.45 19.83 -23.34
N PHE A 448 -47.35 19.27 -22.14
CA PHE A 448 -46.81 19.93 -20.96
C PHE A 448 -45.33 19.57 -20.75
N ASP A 449 -44.47 20.59 -20.66
CA ASP A 449 -43.06 20.46 -20.31
C ASP A 449 -42.81 20.94 -18.87
N ARG A 450 -42.31 20.03 -18.03
CA ARG A 450 -42.09 20.26 -16.60
C ARG A 450 -40.89 21.16 -16.32
N GLU A 451 -39.87 21.19 -17.19
CA GLU A 451 -38.70 22.05 -16.99
C GLU A 451 -39.03 23.53 -17.20
N THR A 452 -39.90 23.81 -18.18
CA THR A 452 -40.31 25.18 -18.52
C THR A 452 -41.66 25.57 -17.92
N ASN A 453 -42.38 24.62 -17.32
CA ASN A 453 -43.77 24.76 -16.87
C ASN A 453 -44.70 25.34 -17.95
N GLY A 454 -44.53 24.85 -19.19
CA GLY A 454 -45.15 25.41 -20.39
C GLY A 454 -46.00 24.39 -21.13
N HIS A 455 -47.07 24.87 -21.77
CA HIS A 455 -47.97 24.07 -22.61
C HIS A 455 -47.80 24.42 -24.09
N VAL A 456 -47.82 23.39 -24.94
CA VAL A 456 -47.82 23.52 -26.40
C VAL A 456 -49.05 22.79 -26.96
N GLU A 457 -49.87 23.49 -27.72
CA GLU A 457 -51.08 22.97 -28.37
C GLU A 457 -50.99 23.17 -29.89
N GLY A 458 -51.70 22.36 -30.68
CA GLY A 458 -51.88 22.58 -32.12
C GLY A 458 -50.75 22.09 -33.03
N LEU A 459 -49.77 21.34 -32.50
CA LEU A 459 -48.73 20.70 -33.32
C LEU A 459 -49.33 19.57 -34.17
N GLU A 460 -49.15 19.62 -35.48
CA GLU A 460 -49.64 18.60 -36.42
C GLU A 460 -48.49 17.74 -36.96
N LEU A 461 -48.66 16.42 -36.91
CA LEU A 461 -47.77 15.45 -37.53
C LEU A 461 -48.50 14.78 -38.68
N HIS A 462 -47.90 14.80 -39.88
CA HIS A 462 -48.50 14.19 -41.06
C HIS A 462 -47.96 12.78 -41.32
N ARG A 463 -48.86 11.87 -41.72
CA ARG A 463 -48.52 10.49 -42.08
C ARG A 463 -47.51 10.40 -43.23
N ASP A 464 -47.56 11.35 -44.15
CA ASP A 464 -46.67 11.41 -45.32
C ASP A 464 -45.22 11.76 -44.91
N GLU A 465 -45.04 12.44 -43.78
CA GLU A 465 -43.74 12.82 -43.23
C GLU A 465 -43.17 11.73 -42.29
N LEU A 466 -44.05 11.03 -41.58
CA LEU A 466 -43.70 10.03 -40.57
C LEU A 466 -44.38 8.67 -40.81
N PRO A 467 -44.21 8.03 -41.98
CA PRO A 467 -44.95 6.82 -42.35
C PRO A 467 -44.64 5.62 -41.45
N GLY A 468 -43.44 5.55 -40.89
CA GLY A 468 -43.04 4.50 -39.94
C GLY A 468 -43.82 4.59 -38.63
N LEU A 469 -43.83 5.77 -38.01
CA LEU A 469 -44.56 6.03 -36.77
C LEU A 469 -46.06 5.73 -36.93
N PHE A 470 -46.69 6.27 -37.98
CA PHE A 470 -48.12 6.06 -38.23
C PHE A 470 -48.47 4.60 -38.50
N ARG A 471 -47.56 3.81 -39.12
CA ARG A 471 -47.81 2.38 -39.34
C ARG A 471 -47.91 1.62 -38.02
N HIS A 472 -46.95 1.84 -37.11
CA HIS A 472 -46.92 1.18 -35.80
C HIS A 472 -48.05 1.70 -34.90
N LEU A 473 -48.27 3.03 -34.90
CA LEU A 473 -49.32 3.65 -34.11
C LEU A 473 -50.73 3.21 -34.56
N LEU A 474 -51.03 3.17 -35.86
CA LEU A 474 -52.34 2.73 -36.37
C LEU A 474 -52.55 1.21 -36.25
N GLY A 475 -51.48 0.42 -36.20
CA GLY A 475 -51.52 -0.99 -35.77
C GLY A 475 -51.81 -1.14 -34.26
N GLY A 476 -51.79 -0.03 -33.53
CA GLY A 476 -51.99 0.04 -32.07
C GLY A 476 -50.83 -0.55 -31.27
N GLU A 477 -49.64 -0.62 -31.87
CA GLU A 477 -48.45 -1.03 -31.14
C GLU A 477 -48.03 0.08 -30.16
N GLU A 478 -47.76 -0.30 -28.91
CA GLU A 478 -47.08 0.58 -27.96
C GLU A 478 -45.60 0.69 -28.34
N ILE A 479 -45.08 1.92 -28.36
CA ILE A 479 -43.70 2.17 -28.74
C ILE A 479 -42.94 2.65 -27.51
N GLU A 480 -42.05 1.82 -27.02
CA GLU A 480 -41.12 2.15 -25.95
C GLU A 480 -39.72 2.21 -26.54
N ALA A 481 -39.16 3.42 -26.58
CA ALA A 481 -37.84 3.69 -27.14
C ALA A 481 -37.00 4.41 -26.08
N ALA A 482 -36.05 3.69 -25.47
CA ALA A 482 -35.06 4.28 -24.55
C ALA A 482 -34.10 5.25 -25.28
N ASP A 483 -33.93 5.06 -26.59
CA ASP A 483 -33.30 5.99 -27.51
C ASP A 483 -34.24 6.17 -28.73
N ALA A 484 -35.05 7.22 -28.67
CA ALA A 484 -36.02 7.54 -29.70
C ALA A 484 -35.36 7.91 -31.04
N ALA A 485 -34.08 8.32 -31.02
CA ALA A 485 -33.28 8.59 -32.21
C ALA A 485 -32.81 7.30 -32.90
N GLY A 486 -32.56 6.25 -32.13
CA GLY A 486 -32.09 4.94 -32.60
C GLY A 486 -33.19 3.92 -32.94
N ASP A 487 -34.40 4.06 -32.40
CA ASP A 487 -35.49 3.11 -32.65
C ASP A 487 -36.12 3.30 -34.05
N ARG A 488 -36.17 2.23 -34.86
CA ARG A 488 -36.69 2.25 -36.24
C ARG A 488 -38.13 2.73 -36.35
N ARG A 489 -38.92 2.66 -35.26
CA ARG A 489 -40.32 3.08 -35.19
C ARG A 489 -40.47 4.58 -34.93
N THR A 490 -39.53 5.19 -34.20
CA THR A 490 -39.56 6.61 -33.80
C THR A 490 -38.47 7.46 -34.44
N VAL A 491 -37.53 6.88 -35.20
CA VAL A 491 -36.40 7.58 -35.84
C VAL A 491 -36.82 8.79 -36.67
N GLY A 492 -38.04 8.77 -37.25
CA GLY A 492 -38.60 9.92 -37.97
C GLY A 492 -38.88 11.13 -37.08
N LEU A 493 -39.22 10.91 -35.80
CA LEU A 493 -39.46 11.94 -34.78
C LEU A 493 -38.19 12.53 -34.19
N ASN A 494 -37.01 11.94 -34.45
CA ASN A 494 -35.75 12.37 -33.85
C ASN A 494 -35.54 13.89 -33.96
N ARG A 495 -35.85 14.50 -35.11
CA ARG A 495 -35.69 15.95 -35.29
C ARG A 495 -36.57 16.80 -34.37
N VAL A 496 -37.78 16.31 -34.06
CA VAL A 496 -38.72 16.98 -33.17
C VAL A 496 -38.28 16.77 -31.72
N LEU A 497 -37.99 15.51 -31.34
CA LEU A 497 -37.59 15.16 -29.98
C LEU A 497 -36.23 15.77 -29.59
N SER A 498 -35.24 15.76 -30.49
CA SER A 498 -33.92 16.33 -30.25
C SER A 498 -33.94 17.85 -30.10
N ALA A 499 -34.85 18.54 -30.81
CA ALA A 499 -35.02 19.99 -30.68
C ALA A 499 -35.52 20.38 -29.29
N PHE A 500 -36.25 19.47 -28.63
CA PHE A 500 -36.70 19.63 -27.26
C PHE A 500 -35.78 18.94 -26.23
N GLY A 501 -34.64 18.42 -26.67
CA GLY A 501 -33.66 17.74 -25.81
C GLY A 501 -34.12 16.38 -25.28
N SER A 502 -35.18 15.81 -25.86
CA SER A 502 -35.76 14.54 -25.45
C SER A 502 -35.02 13.35 -26.07
N ARG A 503 -34.69 12.35 -25.27
CA ARG A 503 -33.92 11.15 -25.68
C ARG A 503 -34.74 9.87 -25.68
N ALA A 504 -35.57 9.68 -24.66
CA ALA A 504 -36.45 8.52 -24.55
C ALA A 504 -37.90 8.91 -24.84
N LEU A 505 -38.65 8.01 -25.48
CA LEU A 505 -40.05 8.21 -25.82
C LEU A 505 -40.87 6.94 -25.52
N LEU A 506 -41.96 7.12 -24.79
CA LEU A 506 -43.02 6.14 -24.65
C LEU A 506 -44.28 6.64 -25.36
N VAL A 507 -44.78 5.89 -26.33
CA VAL A 507 -46.04 6.14 -27.04
C VAL A 507 -47.04 5.04 -26.72
N VAL A 508 -48.17 5.42 -26.13
CA VAL A 508 -49.28 4.52 -25.83
C VAL A 508 -50.49 4.90 -26.68
N PRO A 509 -50.98 4.02 -27.57
CA PRO A 509 -52.12 4.32 -28.42
C PRO A 509 -53.42 4.33 -27.61
N VAL A 510 -54.29 5.27 -27.94
CA VAL A 510 -55.65 5.36 -27.41
C VAL A 510 -56.58 4.59 -28.36
N ARG A 511 -57.16 3.49 -27.89
CA ARG A 511 -57.96 2.55 -28.70
C ARG A 511 -59.44 2.54 -28.29
N ARG A 512 -60.33 2.66 -29.28
CA ARG A 512 -61.78 2.53 -29.12
C ARG A 512 -62.32 1.57 -30.19
N ASP A 513 -63.05 0.54 -29.78
CA ASP A 513 -63.68 -0.45 -30.67
C ASP A 513 -62.73 -1.00 -31.75
N ASP A 514 -61.52 -1.40 -31.31
CA ASP A 514 -60.42 -1.94 -32.15
C ASP A 514 -59.79 -0.96 -33.15
N ARG A 515 -60.09 0.35 -33.03
CA ARG A 515 -59.48 1.43 -33.84
C ARG A 515 -58.70 2.40 -32.97
N VAL A 516 -57.55 2.86 -33.48
CA VAL A 516 -56.72 3.87 -32.80
C VAL A 516 -57.28 5.25 -33.11
N VAL A 517 -57.65 5.99 -32.07
CA VAL A 517 -58.26 7.33 -32.16
C VAL A 517 -57.32 8.44 -31.69
N GLY A 518 -56.16 8.08 -31.11
CA GLY A 518 -55.16 9.02 -30.62
C GLY A 518 -53.99 8.30 -29.93
N SER A 519 -53.18 9.04 -29.18
CA SER A 519 -52.07 8.49 -28.39
C SER A 519 -51.64 9.42 -27.26
N VAL A 520 -51.08 8.83 -26.20
CA VAL A 520 -50.43 9.55 -25.09
C VAL A 520 -48.93 9.30 -25.17
N TRP A 521 -48.15 10.37 -25.09
CA TRP A 521 -46.69 10.33 -25.26
C TRP A 521 -46.01 10.83 -23.99
N LEU A 522 -44.96 10.15 -23.56
CA LEU A 522 -44.06 10.61 -22.50
C LEU A 522 -42.63 10.69 -23.02
N GLU A 523 -42.01 11.84 -22.81
CA GLU A 523 -40.62 12.11 -23.17
C GLU A 523 -39.74 12.14 -21.92
N ASP A 524 -38.63 11.41 -21.96
CA ASP A 524 -37.64 11.28 -20.88
C ASP A 524 -38.23 10.88 -19.51
N ALA A 525 -39.13 9.89 -19.50
CA ALA A 525 -39.64 9.31 -18.26
C ALA A 525 -38.57 8.42 -17.57
N PRO A 526 -38.15 8.72 -16.33
CA PRO A 526 -37.21 7.87 -15.59
C PRO A 526 -37.88 6.56 -15.16
N GLY A 527 -37.46 5.44 -15.77
CA GLY A 527 -37.97 4.10 -15.44
C GLY A 527 -39.24 3.70 -16.20
N ILE A 528 -39.15 3.68 -17.54
CA ILE A 528 -40.27 3.44 -18.46
C ILE A 528 -41.06 2.16 -18.14
N GLU A 529 -40.39 1.11 -17.63
CA GLU A 529 -41.03 -0.15 -17.19
C GLU A 529 -42.11 0.04 -16.11
N GLY A 530 -41.99 1.06 -15.24
CA GLY A 530 -42.94 1.32 -14.16
C GLY A 530 -44.06 2.31 -14.51
N SER A 531 -43.86 3.15 -15.52
CA SER A 531 -44.81 4.20 -15.94
C SER A 531 -45.84 3.69 -16.94
N ARG A 532 -45.57 2.58 -17.63
CA ARG A 532 -46.41 2.02 -18.69
C ARG A 532 -47.83 1.67 -18.26
N ASP A 533 -47.98 0.98 -17.13
CA ASP A 533 -49.30 0.56 -16.63
C ASP A 533 -50.18 1.75 -16.25
N PHE A 534 -49.57 2.81 -15.69
CA PHE A 534 -50.24 4.06 -15.38
C PHE A 534 -50.70 4.78 -16.66
N VAL A 535 -49.82 4.94 -17.65
CA VAL A 535 -50.15 5.62 -18.91
C VAL A 535 -51.20 4.84 -19.71
N ARG A 536 -51.15 3.50 -19.71
CA ARG A 536 -52.17 2.66 -20.34
C ARG A 536 -53.54 2.85 -19.70
N ALA A 537 -53.60 2.94 -18.37
CA ALA A 537 -54.86 3.23 -17.68
C ALA A 537 -55.43 4.60 -18.10
N VAL A 538 -54.57 5.63 -18.21
CA VAL A 538 -54.97 6.96 -18.69
C VAL A 538 -55.41 6.94 -20.16
N ALA A 539 -54.67 6.25 -21.04
CA ALA A 539 -55.03 6.09 -22.45
C ALA A 539 -56.39 5.39 -22.64
N ASN A 540 -56.70 4.37 -21.85
CA ASN A 540 -58.01 3.71 -21.87
C ASN A 540 -59.13 4.62 -21.39
N MET A 541 -58.89 5.45 -20.37
CA MET A 541 -59.86 6.47 -19.92
C MET A 541 -60.13 7.51 -21.02
N MET A 542 -59.09 7.91 -21.77
CA MET A 542 -59.21 8.85 -22.88
C MET A 542 -60.02 8.31 -24.07
N ALA A 543 -59.94 7.00 -24.35
CA ALA A 543 -60.62 6.36 -25.47
C ALA A 543 -62.14 6.56 -25.43
N LEU A 544 -62.73 6.67 -24.24
CA LEU A 544 -64.17 6.86 -24.05
C LEU A 544 -64.65 8.25 -24.53
N ARG A 545 -63.76 9.24 -24.71
CA ARG A 545 -64.13 10.64 -24.98
C ARG A 545 -63.89 11.14 -26.41
N ILE A 546 -63.00 10.52 -27.18
CA ILE A 546 -62.70 10.99 -28.54
C ILE A 546 -63.88 10.62 -29.46
N ALA A 547 -64.58 11.63 -29.98
CA ALA A 547 -65.76 11.48 -30.85
C ALA A 547 -65.40 11.59 -32.35
N ASP A 548 -66.04 10.76 -33.18
CA ASP A 548 -65.90 10.78 -34.65
C ASP A 548 -66.25 12.15 -35.23
N THR A 549 -65.25 12.86 -35.78
CA THR A 549 -65.47 14.13 -36.50
C THR A 549 -65.05 13.98 -37.96
N SER A 550 -66.03 14.02 -38.88
CA SER A 550 -65.81 13.96 -40.33
C SER A 550 -65.53 15.34 -40.95
N ILE A 551 -64.37 15.44 -41.61
CA ILE A 551 -63.97 16.16 -42.84
C ILE A 551 -64.57 17.56 -43.17
N ALA A 552 -63.68 18.56 -43.32
CA ALA A 552 -63.79 19.65 -44.31
C ALA A 552 -62.38 19.99 -44.89
N PRO A 553 -62.24 20.36 -46.19
CA PRO A 553 -60.94 20.47 -46.87
C PRO A 553 -60.42 21.92 -46.99
N VAL A 554 -59.09 22.11 -46.86
CA VAL A 554 -58.36 23.33 -47.29
C VAL A 554 -57.06 22.91 -48.00
N ALA A 555 -56.64 23.70 -49.00
CA ALA A 555 -55.73 23.35 -50.08
C ALA A 555 -54.32 24.00 -50.02
N ARG A 556 -53.34 23.32 -50.67
CA ARG A 556 -51.97 23.72 -51.19
C ARG A 556 -50.93 24.17 -50.15
N GLU A 557 -49.62 23.91 -50.24
CA GLU A 557 -48.66 23.45 -51.28
C GLU A 557 -47.37 22.90 -50.58
N PRO A 558 -46.55 22.00 -51.17
CA PRO A 558 -45.51 21.30 -50.42
C PRO A 558 -44.12 21.97 -50.49
N SER A 559 -43.61 22.41 -49.33
CA SER A 559 -42.19 22.75 -49.11
C SER A 559 -41.45 21.53 -48.57
N ALA A 560 -40.63 20.94 -49.41
CA ALA A 560 -39.78 19.81 -49.10
C ALA A 560 -38.49 20.21 -48.37
N ILE A 561 -37.87 19.20 -47.76
CA ILE A 561 -36.42 18.89 -47.71
C ILE A 561 -35.80 18.80 -46.30
N ALA A 562 -35.64 17.53 -45.93
CA ALA A 562 -34.38 16.85 -45.62
C ALA A 562 -33.64 17.04 -44.29
N LYS A 563 -33.00 15.90 -44.02
CA LYS A 563 -32.26 15.43 -42.88
C LYS A 563 -31.08 16.33 -42.58
N LEU A 564 -30.83 16.56 -41.29
CA LEU A 564 -29.49 16.83 -40.80
C LEU A 564 -29.16 15.85 -39.68
N ILE A 565 -27.98 15.29 -39.83
CA ILE A 565 -27.30 14.26 -39.06
C ILE A 565 -26.39 14.98 -38.06
N THR A 566 -26.35 14.51 -36.82
CA THR A 566 -25.52 14.98 -35.70
C THR A 566 -24.17 14.27 -35.68
N VAL A 567 -23.10 14.99 -35.28
CA VAL A 567 -21.77 14.44 -34.90
C VAL A 567 -21.26 15.17 -33.64
N PRO A 568 -20.52 14.52 -32.72
CA PRO A 568 -20.33 14.95 -31.33
C PRO A 568 -19.17 15.93 -31.09
N VAL A 569 -19.28 16.65 -29.97
CA VAL A 569 -18.35 17.67 -29.48
C VAL A 569 -17.27 17.03 -28.59
N ASP A 570 -16.00 17.31 -28.88
CA ASP A 570 -14.88 16.99 -28.00
C ASP A 570 -14.11 18.26 -27.59
N VAL A 571 -13.75 18.30 -26.31
CA VAL A 571 -13.20 19.47 -25.61
C VAL A 571 -11.69 19.56 -25.84
N ALA A 572 -11.21 20.62 -26.52
CA ALA A 572 -9.80 20.93 -26.67
C ALA A 572 -9.45 22.36 -26.23
N ARG A 573 -8.28 22.49 -25.61
CA ARG A 573 -7.72 23.66 -24.91
C ARG A 573 -7.59 24.88 -25.85
N ASN A 574 -8.09 26.04 -25.41
CA ASN A 574 -8.16 27.28 -26.20
C ASN A 574 -6.80 27.96 -26.37
N PHE A 575 -6.31 28.04 -27.62
CA PHE A 575 -5.39 29.07 -28.09
C PHE A 575 -6.21 30.33 -28.42
N THR A 576 -5.78 31.50 -27.94
CA THR A 576 -6.34 32.80 -28.32
C THR A 576 -5.28 33.64 -29.00
N ALA A 577 -5.59 34.19 -30.18
CA ALA A 577 -4.69 35.07 -30.93
C ALA A 577 -5.46 36.31 -31.40
N ASP A 578 -4.89 37.49 -31.16
CA ASP A 578 -5.41 38.74 -31.70
C ASP A 578 -4.97 38.87 -33.15
N LEU A 579 -5.93 38.92 -34.08
CA LEU A 579 -5.65 38.97 -35.50
C LEU A 579 -5.56 40.41 -36.02
N ARG A 580 -5.90 41.42 -35.21
CA ARG A 580 -5.84 42.81 -35.68
C ARG A 580 -5.54 43.84 -34.57
N PRO A 581 -4.34 43.81 -33.98
CA PRO A 581 -4.00 44.66 -32.83
C PRO A 581 -3.77 46.15 -33.14
N ALA A 582 -3.92 46.62 -34.39
CA ALA A 582 -3.55 47.98 -34.79
C ALA A 582 -4.70 49.03 -34.76
N ALA A 583 -5.96 48.61 -34.58
CA ALA A 583 -7.11 49.51 -34.66
C ALA A 583 -7.64 49.99 -33.30
N ILE A 584 -7.21 49.36 -32.20
CA ILE A 584 -7.69 49.62 -30.84
C ILE A 584 -6.45 49.82 -29.95
N ASP A 585 -6.19 51.05 -29.47
CA ASP A 585 -5.08 51.33 -28.56
C ASP A 585 -5.39 50.78 -27.16
N PRO A 586 -4.75 49.67 -26.72
CA PRO A 586 -5.06 49.03 -25.44
C PRO A 586 -4.68 49.89 -24.22
N SER A 587 -3.86 50.93 -24.43
CA SER A 587 -3.41 51.85 -23.38
C SER A 587 -4.40 52.99 -23.13
N ALA A 588 -5.30 53.27 -24.07
CA ALA A 588 -6.29 54.33 -24.01
C ALA A 588 -7.69 53.88 -23.55
N LEU A 589 -7.91 52.58 -23.29
CA LEU A 589 -9.25 52.02 -23.03
C LEU A 589 -9.42 51.54 -21.57
N HIS A 590 -10.39 52.16 -20.88
CA HIS A 590 -10.95 51.64 -19.63
C HIS A 590 -12.06 50.63 -19.91
N ALA A 591 -12.44 49.89 -18.88
CA ALA A 591 -13.58 48.96 -18.90
C ALA A 591 -14.87 49.72 -19.27
N GLU A 592 -15.40 49.51 -20.48
CA GLU A 592 -16.54 50.25 -21.04
C GLU A 592 -17.67 49.34 -21.49
N ILE A 593 -18.91 49.81 -21.34
CA ILE A 593 -20.13 49.13 -21.79
C ILE A 593 -20.55 49.75 -23.13
N PHE A 594 -20.71 48.91 -24.13
CA PHE A 594 -21.10 49.27 -25.48
C PHE A 594 -22.52 48.72 -25.79
N PRO A 595 -23.57 49.55 -25.69
CA PRO A 595 -24.97 49.11 -25.80
C PRO A 595 -25.43 48.81 -27.25
N GLY A 596 -24.58 49.06 -28.25
CA GLY A 596 -24.91 48.99 -29.66
C GLY A 596 -24.01 48.09 -30.50
N MET A 597 -23.19 47.23 -29.88
CA MET A 597 -22.18 46.44 -30.59
C MET A 597 -22.80 45.48 -31.60
N ALA A 598 -22.24 45.45 -32.80
CA ALA A 598 -22.51 44.42 -33.78
C ALA A 598 -21.37 43.39 -33.74
N VAL A 599 -21.70 42.13 -33.52
CA VAL A 599 -20.73 41.04 -33.38
C VAL A 599 -21.05 39.95 -34.39
N MET A 600 -20.02 39.49 -35.10
CA MET A 600 -20.04 38.28 -35.91
C MET A 600 -19.15 37.21 -35.28
N VAL A 601 -19.65 35.98 -35.21
CA VAL A 601 -18.86 34.79 -34.86
C VAL A 601 -18.85 33.83 -36.05
N LEU A 602 -17.67 33.55 -36.60
CA LEU A 602 -17.44 32.45 -37.54
C LEU A 602 -16.97 31.23 -36.75
N ARG A 603 -17.64 30.10 -36.94
CA ARG A 603 -17.36 28.84 -36.24
C ARG A 603 -17.06 27.74 -37.26
N PHE A 604 -16.00 26.97 -37.03
CA PHE A 604 -15.76 25.73 -37.77
C PHE A 604 -16.49 24.55 -37.13
N THR A 605 -17.09 23.67 -37.94
CA THR A 605 -17.87 22.54 -37.44
C THR A 605 -17.01 21.38 -36.94
N SER A 606 -15.72 21.34 -37.30
CA SER A 606 -14.76 20.34 -36.83
C SER A 606 -13.35 20.90 -36.71
N ALA A 607 -12.53 20.35 -35.80
CA ALA A 607 -11.11 20.69 -35.70
C ALA A 607 -10.30 20.22 -36.94
N VAL A 608 -10.80 19.19 -37.64
CA VAL A 608 -10.21 18.68 -38.89
C VAL A 608 -10.38 19.70 -40.02
N ALA A 609 -11.53 20.39 -40.08
CA ALA A 609 -11.82 21.46 -41.04
C ALA A 609 -10.71 22.52 -41.08
N MET A 610 -10.17 22.87 -39.90
CA MET A 610 -9.13 23.89 -39.78
C MET A 610 -7.76 23.44 -40.30
N GLY A 611 -7.50 22.14 -40.34
CA GLY A 611 -6.21 21.54 -40.73
C GLY A 611 -6.09 21.18 -42.21
N VAL A 612 -7.19 21.26 -42.98
CA VAL A 612 -7.20 20.91 -44.41
C VAL A 612 -6.24 21.83 -45.16
N ARG A 613 -5.41 21.23 -46.03
CA ARG A 613 -4.52 21.93 -46.95
C ARG A 613 -5.04 21.77 -48.37
N ILE A 614 -5.12 22.88 -49.10
CA ILE A 614 -5.47 22.87 -50.52
C ILE A 614 -4.18 22.63 -51.32
N SER A 615 -4.19 21.65 -52.21
CA SER A 615 -3.05 21.34 -53.08
C SER A 615 -2.73 22.55 -53.96
N GLY A 616 -1.57 23.17 -53.76
CA GLY A 616 -1.14 24.39 -54.48
C GLY A 616 -1.08 25.66 -53.63
N ILE A 617 -1.60 25.64 -52.39
CA ILE A 617 -1.50 26.74 -51.44
C ILE A 617 -0.60 26.30 -50.26
N PRO A 618 0.45 27.06 -49.90
CA PRO A 618 1.41 26.64 -48.88
C PRO A 618 0.86 26.63 -47.43
N ARG A 619 -0.27 27.29 -47.21
CA ARG A 619 -0.93 27.52 -45.91
C ARG A 619 -2.16 26.60 -45.72
N SER A 620 -2.61 26.43 -44.46
CA SER A 620 -3.86 25.70 -44.17
C SER A 620 -5.08 26.56 -44.53
N ILE A 621 -6.24 25.94 -44.73
CA ILE A 621 -7.51 26.66 -44.96
C ILE A 621 -7.79 27.65 -43.81
N SER A 622 -7.51 27.28 -42.56
CA SER A 622 -7.64 28.19 -41.41
C SER A 622 -6.74 29.43 -41.50
N ASP A 623 -5.52 29.28 -41.99
CA ASP A 623 -4.56 30.38 -42.13
C ASP A 623 -4.94 31.28 -43.32
N GLU A 624 -5.42 30.71 -44.42
CA GLU A 624 -5.99 31.47 -45.56
C GLU A 624 -7.26 32.23 -45.18
N ILE A 625 -8.15 31.61 -44.40
CA ILE A 625 -9.36 32.27 -43.88
C ILE A 625 -8.99 33.38 -42.91
N ALA A 626 -8.02 33.16 -42.01
CA ALA A 626 -7.55 34.18 -41.08
C ALA A 626 -6.93 35.37 -41.81
N CYS A 627 -6.04 35.13 -42.80
CA CYS A 627 -5.46 36.18 -43.64
C CYS A 627 -6.52 36.92 -44.46
N GLY A 628 -7.48 36.18 -45.03
CA GLY A 628 -8.61 36.77 -45.76
C GLY A 628 -9.49 37.65 -44.87
N LEU A 629 -9.78 37.20 -43.65
CA LEU A 629 -10.52 37.97 -42.65
C LEU A 629 -9.78 39.22 -42.19
N GLN A 630 -8.45 39.16 -42.04
CA GLN A 630 -7.63 40.34 -41.73
C GLN A 630 -7.70 41.39 -42.84
N GLN A 631 -7.67 40.94 -44.10
CA GLN A 631 -7.79 41.83 -45.25
C GLN A 631 -9.20 42.43 -45.33
N ILE A 632 -10.25 41.62 -45.23
CA ILE A 632 -11.65 42.07 -45.24
C ILE A 632 -11.92 43.04 -44.08
N ALA A 633 -11.43 42.73 -42.88
CA ALA A 633 -11.53 43.62 -41.74
C ALA A 633 -10.84 44.96 -42.06
N THR A 634 -9.70 44.93 -42.74
CA THR A 634 -8.99 46.14 -43.17
C THR A 634 -9.73 46.98 -44.17
N ASP A 635 -10.28 46.35 -45.19
CA ASP A 635 -11.04 47.04 -46.23
C ASP A 635 -12.35 47.65 -45.68
N ASN A 636 -12.94 47.02 -44.66
CA ASN A 636 -14.22 47.43 -44.05
C ASN A 636 -14.05 48.19 -42.73
N GLY A 637 -12.82 48.52 -42.31
CA GLY A 637 -12.58 49.29 -41.09
C GLY A 637 -12.99 48.60 -39.78
N ILE A 638 -13.06 47.27 -39.73
CA ILE A 638 -13.50 46.51 -38.54
C ILE A 638 -12.44 46.54 -37.43
N PRO A 639 -12.70 47.19 -36.28
CA PRO A 639 -11.67 47.47 -35.28
C PRO A 639 -11.29 46.26 -34.42
N TYR A 640 -12.14 45.23 -34.31
CA TYR A 640 -11.88 44.06 -33.47
C TYR A 640 -12.01 42.75 -34.27
N LEU A 641 -10.95 41.93 -34.27
CA LEU A 641 -10.92 40.60 -34.90
C LEU A 641 -10.02 39.64 -34.10
N LYS A 642 -10.59 38.57 -33.55
CA LYS A 642 -9.88 37.66 -32.64
C LYS A 642 -10.21 36.20 -32.92
N LEU A 643 -9.18 35.34 -32.88
CA LEU A 643 -9.31 33.89 -32.94
C LEU A 643 -9.35 33.31 -31.51
N ALA A 644 -10.33 32.47 -31.21
CA ALA A 644 -10.49 31.76 -29.95
C ALA A 644 -10.89 30.31 -30.21
N GLY A 645 -9.94 29.38 -30.08
CA GLY A 645 -10.18 27.97 -30.39
C GLY A 645 -10.55 27.77 -31.87
N TYR A 646 -11.77 27.29 -32.13
CA TYR A 646 -12.32 27.07 -33.48
C TYR A 646 -13.29 28.18 -33.93
N GLU A 647 -13.31 29.30 -33.21
CA GLU A 647 -14.17 30.46 -33.50
C GLU A 647 -13.34 31.72 -33.81
N ILE A 648 -13.80 32.51 -34.76
CA ILE A 648 -13.26 33.84 -35.05
C ILE A 648 -14.36 34.87 -34.78
N VAL A 649 -14.06 35.83 -33.91
CA VAL A 649 -14.98 36.88 -33.47
C VAL A 649 -14.57 38.21 -34.10
N ALA A 650 -15.49 38.84 -34.81
CA ALA A 650 -15.33 40.19 -35.35
C ALA A 650 -16.38 41.12 -34.73
N ALA A 651 -16.00 42.35 -34.40
CA ALA A 651 -16.93 43.31 -33.79
C ALA A 651 -16.70 44.77 -34.22
N ALA A 652 -17.79 45.53 -34.28
CA ALA A 652 -17.83 46.97 -34.58
C ALA A 652 -18.87 47.70 -33.71
N GLY A 653 -18.80 49.04 -33.63
CA GLY A 653 -19.70 49.83 -32.78
C GLY A 653 -19.08 50.33 -31.47
N PHE A 654 -17.75 50.46 -31.41
CA PHE A 654 -17.03 50.92 -30.22
C PHE A 654 -17.21 52.43 -29.96
N GLN A 655 -17.80 53.17 -30.90
CA GLN A 655 -18.15 54.58 -30.71
C GLN A 655 -19.67 54.75 -30.56
N PRO A 656 -20.15 55.56 -29.59
CA PRO A 656 -21.57 55.66 -29.25
C PRO A 656 -22.52 56.21 -30.35
N ALA A 657 -22.00 56.59 -31.52
CA ALA A 657 -22.78 57.11 -32.66
C ALA A 657 -22.58 56.32 -33.97
N GLU A 658 -21.92 55.15 -33.93
CA GLU A 658 -21.61 54.37 -35.13
C GLU A 658 -22.82 53.53 -35.60
N SER A 659 -23.83 54.20 -36.18
CA SER A 659 -25.06 53.56 -36.66
C SER A 659 -24.84 52.57 -37.80
N SER A 660 -23.70 52.65 -38.50
CA SER A 660 -23.31 51.75 -39.57
C SER A 660 -22.72 50.41 -39.08
N ALA A 661 -22.41 50.26 -37.79
CA ALA A 661 -21.69 49.08 -37.28
C ALA A 661 -22.35 47.74 -37.64
N ALA A 662 -23.69 47.66 -37.53
CA ALA A 662 -24.43 46.47 -37.91
C ALA A 662 -24.30 46.17 -39.41
N THR A 663 -24.42 47.19 -40.26
CA THR A 663 -24.32 47.07 -41.72
C THR A 663 -22.92 46.59 -42.13
N VAL A 664 -21.87 47.15 -41.54
CA VAL A 664 -20.48 46.77 -41.84
C VAL A 664 -20.21 45.31 -41.44
N ILE A 665 -20.71 44.89 -40.28
CA ILE A 665 -20.59 43.49 -39.82
C ILE A 665 -21.40 42.53 -40.71
N ALA A 666 -22.59 42.92 -41.17
CA ALA A 666 -23.40 42.13 -42.09
C ALA A 666 -22.76 42.00 -43.48
N ASP A 667 -22.19 43.09 -44.01
CA ASP A 667 -21.43 43.08 -45.25
C ASP A 667 -20.20 42.17 -45.14
N MET A 668 -19.44 42.29 -44.04
CA MET A 668 -18.32 41.38 -43.74
C MET A 668 -18.79 39.92 -43.70
N ALA A 669 -19.89 39.61 -43.02
CA ALA A 669 -20.39 38.25 -42.91
C ALA A 669 -20.77 37.62 -44.26
N LEU A 670 -21.34 38.40 -45.18
CA LEU A 670 -21.62 37.95 -46.55
C LEU A 670 -20.34 37.67 -47.33
N VAL A 671 -19.37 38.59 -47.31
CA VAL A 671 -18.08 38.41 -47.99
C VAL A 671 -17.32 37.19 -47.43
N VAL A 672 -17.34 37.03 -46.11
CA VAL A 672 -16.70 35.89 -45.43
C VAL A 672 -17.40 34.59 -45.79
N ARG A 673 -18.73 34.56 -45.79
CA ARG A 673 -19.50 33.39 -46.25
C ARG A 673 -19.09 33.00 -47.67
N ASP A 674 -19.06 33.96 -48.59
CA ASP A 674 -18.79 33.69 -50.00
C ASP A 674 -17.34 33.23 -50.21
N ARG A 675 -16.37 33.84 -49.51
CA ARG A 675 -14.95 33.43 -49.57
C ARG A 675 -14.71 32.06 -48.94
N CYS A 676 -15.32 31.77 -47.78
CA CYS A 676 -15.24 30.44 -47.17
C CYS A 676 -15.89 29.39 -48.08
N THR A 677 -17.05 29.70 -48.68
CA THR A 677 -17.74 28.82 -49.63
C THR A 677 -16.80 28.44 -50.79
N ALA A 678 -16.15 29.43 -51.42
CA ALA A 678 -15.20 29.20 -52.50
C ALA A 678 -14.00 28.33 -52.07
N LEU A 679 -13.40 28.61 -50.90
CA LEU A 679 -12.26 27.83 -50.39
C LEU A 679 -12.64 26.37 -50.08
N PHE A 680 -13.82 26.13 -49.52
CA PHE A 680 -14.29 24.77 -49.23
C PHE A 680 -14.68 24.02 -50.51
N GLU A 681 -15.28 24.68 -51.50
CA GLU A 681 -15.55 24.12 -52.83
C GLU A 681 -14.27 23.72 -53.57
N GLU A 682 -13.25 24.59 -53.59
CA GLU A 682 -11.93 24.29 -54.19
C GLU A 682 -11.25 23.10 -53.52
N SER A 683 -11.45 22.95 -52.21
CA SER A 683 -10.92 21.82 -51.44
C SER A 683 -11.72 20.52 -51.61
N LYS A 684 -12.87 20.53 -52.31
CA LYS A 684 -13.84 19.42 -52.42
C LYS A 684 -14.38 18.89 -51.09
N HIS A 685 -14.40 19.73 -50.06
CA HIS A 685 -14.99 19.39 -48.76
C HIS A 685 -16.36 20.04 -48.62
N SER A 686 -17.24 19.43 -47.82
CA SER A 686 -18.53 20.02 -47.46
C SER A 686 -18.33 21.32 -46.68
N TYR A 687 -19.33 22.20 -46.66
CA TYR A 687 -19.29 23.44 -45.88
C TYR A 687 -19.15 23.14 -44.39
N GLU A 688 -17.93 23.22 -43.86
CA GLU A 688 -17.62 22.96 -42.45
C GLU A 688 -17.49 24.26 -41.65
N PHE A 689 -18.31 25.27 -41.98
CA PHE A 689 -18.35 26.56 -41.28
C PHE A 689 -19.78 27.08 -41.07
N GLN A 690 -19.97 27.89 -40.04
CA GLN A 690 -21.22 28.52 -39.66
C GLN A 690 -20.95 29.95 -39.18
N ILE A 691 -21.85 30.90 -39.47
CA ILE A 691 -21.70 32.30 -39.05
C ILE A 691 -22.92 32.75 -38.25
N GLY A 692 -22.69 33.43 -37.14
CA GLY A 692 -23.71 34.03 -36.29
C GLY A 692 -23.51 35.53 -36.14
N ILE A 693 -24.60 36.31 -36.14
CA ILE A 693 -24.61 37.75 -35.92
C ILE A 693 -25.58 38.12 -34.79
N ASP A 694 -25.13 38.98 -33.89
CA ASP A 694 -25.99 39.64 -32.91
C ASP A 694 -25.67 41.14 -32.75
N CYS A 695 -26.64 41.91 -32.26
CA CYS A 695 -26.56 43.36 -32.08
C CYS A 695 -27.06 43.79 -30.69
N SER A 696 -26.39 43.30 -29.64
CA SER A 696 -26.75 43.55 -28.24
C SER A 696 -25.67 44.29 -27.47
N LEU A 697 -25.82 44.37 -26.14
CA LEU A 697 -24.84 44.98 -25.26
C LEU A 697 -23.60 44.09 -25.11
N ALA A 698 -22.43 44.70 -25.18
CA ALA A 698 -21.17 44.07 -24.85
C ALA A 698 -20.37 44.96 -23.89
N PHE A 699 -19.44 44.34 -23.18
CA PHE A 699 -18.47 44.99 -22.32
C PHE A 699 -17.07 44.70 -22.84
N GLY A 700 -16.27 45.74 -23.03
CA GLY A 700 -14.90 45.62 -23.53
C GLY A 700 -13.89 46.22 -22.57
N GLY A 701 -12.72 45.60 -22.48
CA GLY A 701 -11.63 46.10 -21.64
C GLY A 701 -10.29 45.43 -21.91
N ALA A 702 -9.21 46.15 -21.62
CA ALA A 702 -7.85 45.63 -21.73
C ALA A 702 -7.47 44.82 -20.48
N VAL A 703 -7.01 43.59 -20.68
CA VAL A 703 -6.60 42.64 -19.63
C VAL A 703 -5.17 42.15 -19.86
N GLY A 704 -4.45 41.88 -18.77
CA GLY A 704 -3.04 41.46 -18.80
C GLY A 704 -2.05 42.61 -18.56
N ASN A 705 -0.78 42.25 -18.36
CA ASN A 705 0.30 43.20 -18.07
C ASN A 705 1.27 43.31 -19.27
N GLU A 706 1.81 42.18 -19.74
CA GLU A 706 2.68 42.10 -20.92
C GLU A 706 2.41 40.78 -21.70
N PRO A 707 1.77 40.82 -22.89
CA PRO A 707 1.12 41.97 -23.50
C PRO A 707 -0.22 42.30 -22.81
N ARG A 708 -0.58 43.59 -22.83
CA ARG A 708 -1.92 44.05 -22.46
C ARG A 708 -2.85 43.87 -23.66
N VAL A 709 -3.87 43.01 -23.52
CA VAL A 709 -4.73 42.56 -24.64
C VAL A 709 -6.16 43.01 -24.42
N PHE A 710 -6.74 43.69 -25.41
CA PHE A 710 -8.16 44.04 -25.37
C PHE A 710 -9.03 42.80 -25.63
N ASN A 711 -10.14 42.68 -24.90
CA ASN A 711 -11.09 41.60 -25.09
C ASN A 711 -12.52 42.09 -24.92
N LEU A 712 -13.45 41.40 -25.58
CA LEU A 712 -14.88 41.70 -25.58
C LEU A 712 -15.66 40.56 -24.93
N TRP A 713 -16.57 40.90 -24.03
CA TRP A 713 -17.46 39.98 -23.32
C TRP A 713 -18.91 40.49 -23.38
N GLY A 714 -19.86 39.66 -22.97
CA GLY A 714 -21.28 40.04 -22.86
C GLY A 714 -22.17 39.40 -23.92
N ASP A 715 -23.44 39.78 -23.87
CA ASP A 715 -24.52 39.13 -24.60
C ASP A 715 -24.30 39.16 -26.11
N ALA A 716 -23.77 40.25 -26.66
CA ALA A 716 -23.51 40.33 -28.10
C ALA A 716 -22.55 39.24 -28.60
N VAL A 717 -21.53 38.89 -27.80
CA VAL A 717 -20.57 37.83 -28.17
C VAL A 717 -21.16 36.45 -27.94
N HIS A 718 -21.82 36.26 -26.80
CA HIS A 718 -22.41 34.98 -26.43
C HIS A 718 -23.56 34.58 -27.36
N ILE A 719 -24.50 35.48 -27.61
CA ILE A 719 -25.66 35.24 -28.46
C ILE A 719 -25.23 35.08 -29.93
N ALA A 720 -24.26 35.85 -30.42
CA ALA A 720 -23.69 35.63 -31.76
C ALA A 720 -23.05 34.24 -31.88
N GLY A 721 -22.35 33.77 -30.85
CA GLY A 721 -21.83 32.39 -30.80
C GLY A 721 -22.94 31.33 -30.83
N ALA A 722 -24.04 31.55 -30.09
CA ALA A 722 -25.21 30.69 -30.13
C ALA A 722 -25.92 30.69 -31.50
N MET A 723 -25.96 31.85 -32.18
CA MET A 723 -26.43 31.95 -33.57
C MET A 723 -25.54 31.13 -34.50
N ALA A 724 -24.22 31.22 -34.37
CA ALA A 724 -23.28 30.45 -35.18
C ALA A 724 -23.45 28.95 -34.96
N ALA A 725 -23.51 28.50 -33.70
CA ALA A 725 -23.68 27.09 -33.37
C ALA A 725 -25.00 26.48 -33.87
N SER A 726 -26.07 27.29 -33.95
CA SER A 726 -27.39 26.85 -34.44
C SER A 726 -27.64 27.12 -35.92
N ALA A 727 -26.72 27.81 -36.61
CA ALA A 727 -26.83 28.12 -38.04
C ALA A 727 -26.80 26.85 -38.90
N LEU A 728 -27.38 26.92 -40.10
CA LEU A 728 -27.13 25.85 -41.08
C LEU A 728 -25.69 25.99 -41.60
N PRO A 729 -24.98 24.88 -41.90
CA PRO A 729 -23.64 24.96 -42.48
C PRO A 729 -23.62 25.82 -43.74
N GLY A 730 -22.62 26.70 -43.87
CA GLY A 730 -22.47 27.65 -44.97
C GLY A 730 -23.41 28.87 -44.91
N THR A 731 -24.20 29.04 -43.85
CA THR A 731 -25.15 30.16 -43.73
C THR A 731 -24.77 31.17 -42.64
N VAL A 732 -25.33 32.37 -42.76
CA VAL A 732 -25.23 33.44 -41.77
C VAL A 732 -26.56 33.55 -41.03
N GLN A 733 -26.57 33.24 -39.73
CA GLN A 733 -27.76 33.35 -38.88
C GLN A 733 -27.69 34.59 -37.99
N ALA A 734 -28.80 35.30 -37.87
CA ALA A 734 -28.93 36.54 -37.13
C ALA A 734 -30.07 36.45 -36.10
N THR A 735 -29.91 37.16 -35.00
CA THR A 735 -30.98 37.36 -34.01
C THR A 735 -32.07 38.30 -34.53
N GLU A 736 -33.22 38.32 -33.85
CA GLU A 736 -34.25 39.34 -34.04
C GLU A 736 -33.68 40.76 -33.89
N ALA A 737 -32.80 41.01 -32.91
CA ALA A 737 -32.19 42.33 -32.70
C ALA A 737 -31.36 42.78 -33.91
N ALA A 738 -30.55 41.89 -34.48
CA ALA A 738 -29.80 42.16 -35.70
C ALA A 738 -30.71 42.32 -36.91
N TYR A 739 -31.73 41.47 -37.06
CA TYR A 739 -32.74 41.58 -38.12
C TYR A 739 -33.44 42.94 -38.12
N GLN A 740 -33.90 43.42 -36.96
CA GLN A 740 -34.61 44.70 -36.85
C GLN A 740 -33.75 45.88 -37.31
N ARG A 741 -32.43 45.83 -37.08
CA ARG A 741 -31.47 46.85 -37.51
C ARG A 741 -31.10 46.74 -39.00
N LEU A 742 -31.08 45.52 -39.54
CA LEU A 742 -30.53 45.23 -40.88
C LEU A 742 -31.58 45.06 -41.98
N ARG A 743 -32.85 44.78 -41.64
CA ARG A 743 -33.94 44.46 -42.58
C ARG A 743 -34.21 45.52 -43.68
N GLN A 744 -33.73 46.75 -43.50
CA GLN A 744 -33.88 47.81 -44.50
C GLN A 744 -32.86 47.72 -45.64
N HIS A 745 -31.70 47.08 -45.42
CA HIS A 745 -30.59 47.03 -46.38
C HIS A 745 -30.22 45.60 -46.79
N PHE A 746 -30.77 44.59 -46.11
CA PHE A 746 -30.43 43.19 -46.31
C PHE A 746 -31.66 42.29 -46.35
N LEU A 747 -31.57 41.24 -47.16
CA LEU A 747 -32.60 40.23 -47.32
C LEU A 747 -32.45 39.14 -46.26
N PHE A 748 -33.51 38.90 -45.50
CA PHE A 748 -33.58 37.84 -44.51
C PHE A 748 -34.66 36.84 -44.81
N ARG A 749 -34.39 35.57 -44.50
CA ARG A 749 -35.40 34.52 -44.41
C ARG A 749 -35.67 34.20 -42.95
N SER A 750 -36.92 34.33 -42.51
CA SER A 750 -37.28 33.91 -41.14
C SER A 750 -37.05 32.40 -41.00
N ARG A 751 -36.37 32.02 -39.93
CA ARG A 751 -36.07 30.62 -39.62
C ARG A 751 -37.03 30.05 -38.57
N GLY A 752 -37.66 30.92 -37.77
CA GLY A 752 -38.58 30.54 -36.69
C GLY A 752 -38.05 30.91 -35.30
N SER A 753 -38.86 30.63 -34.28
CA SER A 753 -38.46 30.73 -32.87
C SER A 753 -37.88 29.40 -32.43
N PHE A 754 -36.67 29.43 -31.87
CA PHE A 754 -35.99 28.26 -31.32
C PHE A 754 -35.56 28.57 -29.89
N TYR A 755 -35.66 27.57 -29.02
CA TYR A 755 -35.03 27.67 -27.72
C TYR A 755 -33.52 27.42 -27.88
N LEU A 756 -32.70 28.40 -27.48
CA LEU A 756 -31.25 28.29 -27.52
C LEU A 756 -30.71 28.25 -26.08
N PRO A 757 -29.83 27.28 -25.76
CA PRO A 757 -29.23 27.19 -24.43
C PRO A 757 -28.61 28.51 -24.01
N HIS A 758 -28.93 28.97 -22.79
CA HIS A 758 -28.44 30.21 -22.18
C HIS A 758 -28.86 31.53 -22.87
N VAL A 759 -29.67 31.48 -23.93
CA VAL A 759 -30.30 32.65 -24.58
C VAL A 759 -31.81 32.66 -24.37
N GLY A 760 -32.45 31.48 -24.29
CA GLY A 760 -33.90 31.34 -24.17
C GLY A 760 -34.59 31.20 -25.54
N GLU A 761 -35.90 31.43 -25.58
CA GLU A 761 -36.66 31.43 -26.83
C GLU A 761 -36.26 32.65 -27.68
N ALA A 762 -35.62 32.39 -28.82
CA ALA A 762 -35.15 33.43 -29.71
C ALA A 762 -35.70 33.20 -31.12
N ARG A 763 -36.28 34.26 -31.69
CA ARG A 763 -36.59 34.28 -33.13
C ARG A 763 -35.31 34.52 -33.92
N THR A 764 -35.09 33.70 -34.94
CA THR A 764 -33.85 33.72 -35.72
C THR A 764 -34.13 33.90 -37.21
N PHE A 765 -33.15 34.45 -37.90
CA PHE A 765 -33.22 34.81 -39.31
C PHE A 765 -31.96 34.36 -40.02
N VAL A 766 -32.07 33.94 -41.27
CA VAL A 766 -30.91 33.67 -42.14
C VAL A 766 -30.70 34.88 -43.04
N LEU A 767 -29.51 35.48 -42.96
CA LEU A 767 -29.08 36.57 -43.84
C LEU A 767 -28.71 35.98 -45.20
N ALA A 768 -29.50 36.30 -46.23
CA ALA A 768 -29.35 35.73 -47.57
C ALA A 768 -28.44 36.59 -48.46
N GLY A 769 -28.53 37.92 -48.37
CA GLY A 769 -27.77 38.84 -49.21
C GLY A 769 -28.13 40.29 -48.96
N ARG A 770 -27.51 41.20 -49.71
CA ARG A 770 -27.84 42.63 -49.73
C ARG A 770 -29.06 42.88 -50.62
N LEU A 771 -29.91 43.84 -50.26
CA LEU A 771 -31.09 44.23 -51.05
C LEU A 771 -30.70 45.00 -52.32
#